data_AF-Q01W23-F1
#
_entry.id   AF-Q01W23-F1
#
_cell.length_a   1.000
_cell.length_b   1.000
_cell.length_c   1.000
_cell.angle_alpha   90.00
_cell.angle_beta   90.00
_cell.angle_gamma   90.00
#
_symmetry.space_group_name_H-M   'P 1'
#
loop_
_entity.id
_entity.type
_entity.pdbx_description
1 polymer ?
#
loop_
_entity_poly.entity_id
_entity_poly.type
_entity_poly.pdbx_seq_one_letter_code
_entity_poly.pdbx_strand_id
1 'polypeptide(L)'
;MRTLLFMNVILGLSWGATAADLAPSLQWVKTTGGSGNSSVAAAAADATGNLYIVGSTTSLDFPITPAGTPVAQTTAGGSMLVRIDLASASASRLFPANLPPIGVAAAAPADPSILFAASGSQIWKSSDGGSTWSMISQFAGGVSVSGLAVDPTKSTTVYAGTPTVGINRSIDGGATWTAINNGITSAPDGSIRVGGVWVEPASPNVIFTSTAFGLARSTDSGATWKTVGGGNSFSAVAFDPITAGTLYFVDGNTISKSTDNGETFVRVSPLPDQTALFTLAPDPKHAGVLYAGTSAGIFQSGDSGATWSLKVAGVTTVLAADPNSPAFYANSSGYGIVKSTDGFATTSPIGANEPSVRQLIVSGPNLFEISAPTTDAFLMKLDSNGNVVYSTYFGGSGSDAATALAVGSDGSLYVAGTTNSADLPVTAGAYIIKLPSAHGGSASFVLKLNPDGSLAWATYFTETIVSAIAVDSTGNAYLGGASGGGLPTTAGAYQTDFQQSVASSGFFGVIGPLSAFVTKFNAKGTGLVYSTYIPTDNQKNTVAGTQALVVDAAGNVWIGAALNPGIVPTGIGASVVKLNSTGSAVLASAVQAGLGNVAALALDASSNVYVAGSTSQAAKFPATPGAFQSFPLPAIPALIYQAPSGGGLDAFVAKWDSSLTHLLAATLLGGELPDTATSVAVDSSGAVIVSGYTDSKAFPTHTPFQASFSSRAGFVAALDSNLSQLMFSTYLGDGRPFAVYGAVPDGSGNILVAGSTLSPGGAFVGGDNGASFSVGNLVVANKIALPPAPLVRLDSVQNYASRLGAPLAPGEPVTALGAGFGNGAQLMLDGSPLVTVSASATSIVAVVPDTAATSGVHTLQVSNNGTLSNSVYAPAAAASPAIYSADGSGAGQGYILNSDGTVNSPSNPAAPGSAITILVAGAGQYTLSNGFAVTALMPAVFINGFYCNGIAAVVGPVAGLPGNVYQLSVFVPDPAVLANNNPDLKNFKFPAQSGIQLLMGPSNASNFANSPMVSQNGIFINIK
;
A
#
# COMPACT_ATOMS: atom_id res chain seq x y z
N MET A 1 28.32 -6.65 -75.39
CA MET A 1 27.15 -7.24 -74.67
C MET A 1 27.46 -8.72 -74.48
N ARG A 2 27.34 -9.38 -73.34
CA ARG A 2 26.99 -9.06 -71.95
C ARG A 2 27.48 -10.28 -71.14
N THR A 3 28.15 -10.01 -70.01
CA THR A 3 28.03 -10.72 -68.73
C THR A 3 28.37 -12.23 -68.63
N LEU A 4 29.51 -12.53 -68.00
CA LEU A 4 29.78 -13.79 -67.30
C LEU A 4 29.23 -13.72 -65.87
N LEU A 5 28.53 -14.77 -65.44
CA LEU A 5 28.14 -15.03 -64.05
C LEU A 5 29.37 -15.34 -63.19
N PHE A 6 29.54 -14.63 -62.08
CA PHE A 6 30.35 -15.06 -60.95
C PHE A 6 29.42 -15.57 -59.83
N MET A 7 29.55 -16.85 -59.50
CA MET A 7 29.10 -17.42 -58.23
C MET A 7 29.96 -16.86 -57.10
N ASN A 8 29.35 -16.20 -56.11
CA ASN A 8 29.95 -16.00 -54.81
C ASN A 8 29.22 -16.88 -53.80
N VAL A 9 29.93 -17.88 -53.30
CA VAL A 9 29.59 -18.67 -52.12
C VAL A 9 29.86 -17.78 -50.91
N ILE A 10 28.81 -17.31 -50.24
CA ILE A 10 28.92 -16.71 -48.91
C ILE A 10 28.79 -17.84 -47.90
N LEU A 11 29.90 -18.13 -47.21
CA LEU A 11 29.94 -18.94 -46.00
C LEU A 11 29.00 -18.30 -44.96
N GLY A 12 27.89 -19.00 -44.67
CA GLY A 12 27.02 -18.69 -43.55
C GLY A 12 27.74 -19.00 -42.24
N LEU A 13 28.44 -18.01 -41.69
CA LEU A 13 28.72 -17.97 -40.25
C LEU A 13 27.37 -17.75 -39.57
N SER A 14 26.89 -18.76 -38.85
CA SER A 14 25.76 -18.60 -37.92
C SER A 14 26.21 -17.72 -36.77
N TRP A 15 26.04 -16.41 -36.92
CA TRP A 15 25.97 -15.51 -35.78
C TRP A 15 24.76 -15.95 -34.94
N GLY A 16 24.97 -16.19 -33.66
CA GLY A 16 23.88 -16.51 -32.72
C GLY A 16 22.76 -15.49 -32.89
N ALA A 17 21.52 -15.96 -32.94
CA ALA A 17 20.35 -15.10 -33.07
C ALA A 17 20.43 -14.00 -32.00
N THR A 18 20.54 -12.74 -32.44
CA THR A 18 20.31 -11.59 -31.55
C THR A 18 18.90 -11.73 -30.98
N ALA A 19 18.73 -11.52 -29.67
CA ALA A 19 17.41 -11.48 -29.06
C ALA A 19 16.55 -10.47 -29.83
N ALA A 20 15.43 -10.92 -30.41
CA ALA A 20 14.59 -10.04 -31.21
C ALA A 20 13.85 -9.06 -30.29
N ASP A 21 13.81 -7.78 -30.65
CA ASP A 21 12.97 -6.79 -29.98
C ASP A 21 11.49 -7.20 -30.04
N LEU A 22 10.76 -6.95 -28.96
CA LEU A 22 9.35 -7.30 -28.81
C LEU A 22 8.52 -6.04 -28.56
N ALA A 23 7.27 -5.97 -29.03
CA ALA A 23 6.36 -4.86 -28.78
C ALA A 23 5.18 -5.32 -27.90
N PRO A 24 5.29 -5.23 -26.56
CA PRO A 24 4.27 -5.73 -25.65
C PRO A 24 2.89 -5.11 -25.92
N SER A 25 1.84 -5.93 -25.86
CA SER A 25 0.45 -5.48 -26.00
C SER A 25 -0.48 -6.27 -25.07
N LEU A 26 -1.43 -5.57 -24.44
CA LEU A 26 -2.42 -6.19 -23.57
C LEU A 26 -3.40 -7.05 -24.38
N GLN A 27 -3.55 -8.32 -23.98
CA GLN A 27 -4.60 -9.20 -24.51
C GLN A 27 -5.87 -9.17 -23.67
N TRP A 28 -5.72 -9.21 -22.34
CA TRP A 28 -6.82 -9.09 -21.40
C TRP A 28 -6.35 -8.52 -20.07
N VAL A 29 -7.29 -7.91 -19.34
CA VAL A 29 -7.11 -7.35 -17.99
C VAL A 29 -8.25 -7.82 -17.10
N LYS A 30 -7.92 -8.48 -15.99
CA LYS A 30 -8.87 -8.94 -14.98
C LYS A 30 -8.67 -8.15 -13.70
N THR A 31 -9.74 -7.53 -13.20
CA THR A 31 -9.75 -6.87 -11.88
C THR A 31 -10.63 -7.65 -10.91
N THR A 32 -10.19 -7.78 -9.66
CA THR A 32 -10.95 -8.46 -8.60
C THR A 32 -10.75 -7.74 -7.27
N GLY A 33 -11.84 -7.58 -6.51
CA GLY A 33 -11.85 -7.00 -5.17
C GLY A 33 -13.25 -7.09 -4.55
N GLY A 34 -13.35 -6.77 -3.26
CA GLY A 34 -14.61 -6.68 -2.52
C GLY A 34 -14.75 -5.32 -1.80
N SER A 35 -15.57 -5.27 -0.76
CA SER A 35 -15.79 -4.09 0.09
C SER A 35 -14.57 -3.68 0.95
N GLY A 36 -13.55 -4.54 1.05
CA GLY A 36 -12.34 -4.33 1.84
C GLY A 36 -11.07 -4.20 0.99
N ASN A 37 -9.92 -4.10 1.67
CA ASN A 37 -8.62 -4.04 1.00
C ASN A 37 -8.19 -5.44 0.54
N SER A 38 -7.71 -5.57 -0.69
CA SER A 38 -7.13 -6.81 -1.21
C SER A 38 -5.75 -6.56 -1.80
N SER A 39 -4.75 -7.37 -1.44
CA SER A 39 -3.37 -7.24 -1.91
C SER A 39 -2.80 -8.57 -2.37
N VAL A 40 -2.11 -8.57 -3.52
CA VAL A 40 -1.42 -9.76 -4.04
C VAL A 40 -0.12 -9.97 -3.27
N ALA A 41 0.19 -11.22 -2.94
CA ALA A 41 1.48 -11.62 -2.37
C ALA A 41 2.36 -12.34 -3.40
N ALA A 42 1.79 -13.23 -4.22
CA ALA A 42 2.52 -13.98 -5.23
C ALA A 42 1.61 -14.40 -6.38
N ALA A 43 2.21 -14.64 -7.55
CA ALA A 43 1.55 -15.25 -8.69
C ALA A 43 2.46 -16.23 -9.44
N ALA A 44 1.89 -17.31 -9.98
CA ALA A 44 2.59 -18.24 -10.86
C ALA A 44 1.65 -18.84 -11.90
N ALA A 45 2.19 -19.52 -12.92
CA ALA A 45 1.42 -20.16 -13.96
C ALA A 45 1.73 -21.65 -14.06
N ASP A 46 0.75 -22.42 -14.54
CA ASP A 46 0.98 -23.80 -14.97
C ASP A 46 1.40 -23.86 -16.44
N ALA A 47 1.83 -25.05 -16.88
CA ALA A 47 2.26 -25.29 -18.26
C ALA A 47 1.15 -25.12 -19.31
N THR A 48 -0.11 -24.98 -18.89
CA THR A 48 -1.25 -24.73 -19.79
C THR A 48 -1.59 -23.25 -19.92
N GLY A 49 -0.86 -22.38 -19.20
CA GLY A 49 -1.06 -20.94 -19.23
C GLY A 49 -2.19 -20.46 -18.31
N ASN A 50 -2.60 -21.24 -17.31
CA ASN A 50 -3.49 -20.75 -16.26
C ASN A 50 -2.68 -19.96 -15.23
N LEU A 51 -3.23 -18.85 -14.75
CA LEU A 51 -2.60 -17.97 -13.75
C LEU A 51 -3.18 -18.25 -12.36
N TYR A 52 -2.31 -18.49 -11.38
CA TYR A 52 -2.65 -18.63 -9.98
C TYR A 52 -2.19 -17.38 -9.23
N ILE A 53 -3.06 -16.84 -8.39
CA ILE A 53 -2.82 -15.62 -7.62
C ILE A 53 -3.20 -15.89 -6.17
N VAL A 54 -2.31 -15.54 -5.24
CA VAL A 54 -2.62 -15.56 -3.82
C VAL A 54 -2.32 -14.22 -3.19
N GLY A 55 -2.99 -13.93 -2.10
CA GLY A 55 -2.76 -12.71 -1.35
C GLY A 55 -3.61 -12.68 -0.10
N SER A 56 -3.95 -11.48 0.32
CA SER A 56 -4.73 -11.23 1.53
C SER A 56 -5.87 -10.27 1.24
N THR A 57 -7.00 -10.43 1.94
CA THR A 57 -8.16 -9.56 1.81
C THR A 57 -8.86 -9.34 3.15
N THR A 58 -9.32 -8.11 3.40
CA THR A 58 -10.23 -7.79 4.51
C THR A 58 -11.70 -7.78 4.07
N SER A 59 -11.98 -8.14 2.82
CA SER A 59 -13.33 -8.14 2.27
C SER A 59 -14.06 -9.39 2.75
N LEU A 60 -15.26 -9.22 3.32
CA LEU A 60 -16.14 -10.36 3.62
C LEU A 60 -16.87 -10.88 2.36
N ASP A 61 -16.84 -10.09 1.29
CA ASP A 61 -17.51 -10.29 0.02
C ASP A 61 -16.54 -10.28 -1.18
N PHE A 62 -15.26 -10.62 -0.94
CA PHE A 62 -14.33 -10.95 -2.02
C PHE A 62 -14.99 -11.96 -3.00
N PRO A 63 -14.90 -11.73 -4.32
CA PRO A 63 -15.53 -12.59 -5.31
C PRO A 63 -15.03 -14.03 -5.19
N ILE A 64 -15.87 -14.90 -4.64
CA ILE A 64 -15.75 -16.34 -4.71
C ILE A 64 -16.54 -16.83 -5.92
N THR A 65 -16.09 -17.89 -6.58
CA THR A 65 -16.80 -18.47 -7.74
C THR A 65 -17.87 -19.45 -7.22
N PRO A 66 -19.19 -19.15 -7.25
CA PRO A 66 -20.21 -20.02 -6.66
C PRO A 66 -20.94 -20.91 -7.69
N ALA A 67 -21.52 -22.00 -7.17
CA ALA A 67 -22.37 -23.05 -7.77
C ALA A 67 -21.67 -24.14 -8.62
N GLY A 68 -21.39 -25.28 -7.96
CA GLY A 68 -20.95 -26.54 -8.58
C GLY A 68 -19.45 -26.87 -8.40
N THR A 69 -18.64 -25.87 -8.06
CA THR A 69 -17.18 -26.02 -7.91
C THR A 69 -16.81 -26.21 -6.43
N PRO A 70 -16.07 -27.28 -6.08
CA PRO A 70 -15.46 -27.42 -4.77
C PRO A 70 -14.46 -26.29 -4.49
N VAL A 71 -14.65 -25.53 -3.41
CA VAL A 71 -13.71 -24.48 -2.97
C VAL A 71 -13.32 -24.69 -1.50
N ALA A 72 -12.16 -24.17 -1.08
CA ALA A 72 -11.64 -24.35 0.28
C ALA A 72 -12.56 -23.73 1.35
N GLN A 73 -12.96 -22.47 1.15
CA GLN A 73 -13.96 -21.77 1.96
C GLN A 73 -14.86 -20.89 1.08
N THR A 74 -16.14 -20.83 1.46
CA THR A 74 -17.17 -20.01 0.79
C THR A 74 -17.43 -18.68 1.52
N THR A 75 -16.79 -18.45 2.65
CA THR A 75 -16.86 -17.21 3.42
C THR A 75 -15.48 -16.90 3.98
N ALA A 76 -15.26 -15.65 4.36
CA ALA A 76 -14.15 -15.26 5.20
C ALA A 76 -14.09 -16.12 6.49
N GLY A 77 -12.88 -16.27 7.05
CA GLY A 77 -12.63 -16.96 8.30
C GLY A 77 -13.21 -16.19 9.49
N GLY A 78 -12.90 -14.90 9.57
CA GLY A 78 -13.35 -13.99 10.62
C GLY A 78 -14.54 -13.14 10.20
N SER A 79 -15.27 -12.57 11.17
CA SER A 79 -16.33 -11.60 10.91
C SER A 79 -16.25 -10.40 11.85
N MET A 80 -16.54 -9.22 11.31
CA MET A 80 -16.68 -8.00 12.11
C MET A 80 -18.01 -7.95 12.90
N LEU A 81 -18.94 -8.87 12.65
CA LEU A 81 -20.26 -8.93 13.27
C LEU A 81 -20.64 -10.37 13.61
N VAL A 82 -20.70 -10.68 14.90
CA VAL A 82 -21.20 -11.96 15.41
C VAL A 82 -22.49 -11.74 16.17
N ARG A 83 -23.50 -12.56 15.88
CA ARG A 83 -24.76 -12.62 16.62
C ARG A 83 -24.76 -13.83 17.53
N ILE A 84 -24.91 -13.62 18.83
CA ILE A 84 -24.97 -14.67 19.84
C ILE A 84 -26.40 -14.73 20.38
N ASP A 85 -27.04 -15.90 20.24
CA ASP A 85 -28.33 -16.16 20.89
C ASP A 85 -28.10 -16.36 22.40
N LEU A 86 -28.75 -15.53 23.22
CA LEU A 86 -28.50 -15.50 24.66
C LEU A 86 -29.12 -16.67 25.42
N ALA A 87 -30.07 -17.39 24.82
CA ALA A 87 -30.74 -18.55 25.40
C ALA A 87 -29.94 -19.83 25.13
N SER A 88 -29.41 -20.02 23.92
CA SER A 88 -28.63 -21.20 23.54
C SER A 88 -27.10 -21.01 23.69
N ALA A 89 -26.64 -19.77 23.85
CA ALA A 89 -25.24 -19.35 23.75
C ALA A 89 -24.58 -19.63 22.38
N SER A 90 -25.36 -19.97 21.35
CA SER A 90 -24.85 -20.24 20.00
C SER A 90 -24.51 -18.94 19.27
N ALA A 91 -23.31 -18.86 18.69
CA ALA A 91 -22.90 -17.77 17.81
C ALA A 91 -23.20 -18.07 16.33
N SER A 92 -23.44 -17.01 15.58
CA SER A 92 -23.46 -16.99 14.13
C SER A 92 -22.59 -15.82 13.64
N ARG A 93 -21.48 -16.12 12.95
CA ARG A 93 -20.73 -15.12 12.18
C ARG A 93 -21.61 -14.63 11.04
N LEU A 94 -21.79 -13.32 10.91
CA LEU A 94 -22.57 -12.72 9.84
C LEU A 94 -21.63 -12.17 8.76
N PHE A 95 -21.92 -12.44 7.49
CA PHE A 95 -21.11 -11.97 6.35
C PHE A 95 -21.97 -11.11 5.41
N PRO A 96 -22.45 -9.95 5.89
CA PRO A 96 -23.31 -9.09 5.07
C PRO A 96 -22.53 -8.55 3.88
N ALA A 97 -22.99 -8.86 2.67
CA ALA A 97 -22.37 -8.40 1.43
C ALA A 97 -22.37 -6.87 1.33
N ASN A 98 -21.33 -6.30 0.76
CA ASN A 98 -21.10 -4.86 0.57
C ASN A 98 -20.97 -4.03 1.86
N LEU A 99 -21.13 -4.61 3.06
CA LEU A 99 -20.98 -3.86 4.31
C LEU A 99 -19.48 -3.64 4.58
N PRO A 100 -18.98 -2.39 4.54
CA PRO A 100 -17.59 -2.13 4.84
C PRO A 100 -17.32 -2.22 6.36
N PRO A 101 -16.05 -2.20 6.79
CA PRO A 101 -15.68 -2.26 8.20
C PRO A 101 -16.49 -1.31 9.10
N ILE A 102 -17.18 -1.88 10.09
CA ILE A 102 -17.98 -1.12 11.06
C ILE A 102 -17.05 -0.36 12.01
N GLY A 103 -17.19 0.96 12.07
CA GLY A 103 -16.52 1.82 13.03
C GLY A 103 -17.24 1.86 14.38
N VAL A 104 -18.56 2.02 14.35
CA VAL A 104 -19.45 2.06 15.52
C VAL A 104 -20.84 1.55 15.13
N ALA A 105 -21.53 0.88 16.06
CA ALA A 105 -22.89 0.42 15.86
C ALA A 105 -23.81 0.75 17.05
N ALA A 106 -25.11 0.75 16.81
CA ALA A 106 -26.14 0.91 17.83
C ALA A 106 -27.37 0.07 17.47
N ALA A 107 -28.02 -0.51 18.48
CA ALA A 107 -29.30 -1.20 18.32
C ALA A 107 -30.45 -0.28 18.73
N ALA A 108 -31.61 -0.44 18.10
CA ALA A 108 -32.83 0.24 18.54
C ALA A 108 -33.43 -0.50 19.76
N PRO A 109 -33.51 0.12 20.95
CA PRO A 109 -34.01 -0.60 22.13
C PRO A 109 -35.48 -1.03 22.02
N ALA A 110 -36.29 -0.26 21.29
CA ALA A 110 -37.71 -0.54 21.08
C ALA A 110 -37.99 -1.64 20.03
N ASP A 111 -37.01 -1.98 19.18
CA ASP A 111 -37.14 -3.01 18.15
C ASP A 111 -35.80 -3.72 17.94
N PRO A 112 -35.61 -4.92 18.53
CA PRO A 112 -34.32 -5.60 18.50
C PRO A 112 -33.91 -6.12 17.12
N SER A 113 -34.78 -6.04 16.11
CA SER A 113 -34.44 -6.35 14.71
C SER A 113 -33.69 -5.22 14.02
N ILE A 114 -33.76 -3.99 14.55
CA ILE A 114 -33.18 -2.80 13.92
C ILE A 114 -31.80 -2.50 14.50
N LEU A 115 -30.80 -2.47 13.62
CA LEU A 115 -29.43 -2.05 13.93
C LEU A 115 -29.00 -0.91 13.00
N PHE A 116 -28.17 -0.03 13.52
CA PHE A 116 -27.47 1.01 12.78
C PHE A 116 -25.97 0.80 12.91
N ALA A 117 -25.23 1.04 11.83
CA ALA A 117 -23.79 0.99 11.80
C ALA A 117 -23.25 2.17 11.00
N ALA A 118 -22.10 2.69 11.42
CA ALA A 118 -21.36 3.65 10.63
C ALA A 118 -20.04 3.06 10.13
N SER A 119 -19.73 3.32 8.86
CA SER A 119 -18.43 3.03 8.26
C SER A 119 -17.89 4.31 7.59
N GLY A 120 -16.88 4.93 8.20
CA GLY A 120 -16.42 6.24 7.76
C GLY A 120 -17.55 7.29 7.82
N SER A 121 -17.96 7.82 6.68
CA SER A 121 -19.06 8.77 6.54
C SER A 121 -20.42 8.11 6.30
N GLN A 122 -20.44 6.80 6.03
CA GLN A 122 -21.63 6.08 5.59
C GLN A 122 -22.46 5.59 6.78
N ILE A 123 -23.78 5.70 6.67
CA ILE A 123 -24.73 5.14 7.63
C ILE A 123 -25.44 3.96 6.98
N TRP A 124 -25.41 2.83 7.68
CA TRP A 124 -26.00 1.57 7.29
C TRP A 124 -27.08 1.17 8.28
N LYS A 125 -28.13 0.51 7.78
CA LYS A 125 -29.24 -0.01 8.59
C LYS A 125 -29.49 -1.47 8.26
N SER A 126 -29.75 -2.25 9.30
CA SER A 126 -30.35 -3.59 9.22
C SER A 126 -31.74 -3.56 9.85
N SER A 127 -32.65 -4.36 9.32
CA SER A 127 -34.01 -4.56 9.86
C SER A 127 -34.32 -6.04 10.12
N ASP A 128 -33.30 -6.89 10.14
CA ASP A 128 -33.40 -8.35 10.30
C ASP A 128 -32.35 -8.91 11.29
N GLY A 129 -31.97 -8.08 12.27
CA GLY A 129 -31.02 -8.46 13.32
C GLY A 129 -29.62 -8.70 12.77
N GLY A 130 -29.17 -7.82 11.88
CA GLY A 130 -27.79 -7.76 11.36
C GLY A 130 -27.48 -8.69 10.20
N SER A 131 -28.47 -9.43 9.69
CA SER A 131 -28.27 -10.44 8.63
C SER A 131 -28.07 -9.77 7.27
N THR A 132 -28.85 -8.73 6.97
CA THR A 132 -28.70 -7.88 5.78
C THR A 132 -28.62 -6.41 6.16
N TRP A 133 -27.89 -5.64 5.35
CA TRP A 133 -27.63 -4.22 5.57
C TRP A 133 -27.80 -3.43 4.28
N SER A 134 -28.33 -2.21 4.41
CA SER A 134 -28.38 -1.23 3.32
C SER A 134 -27.78 0.09 3.75
N MET A 135 -27.01 0.71 2.86
CA MET A 135 -26.53 2.07 3.04
C MET A 135 -27.72 3.01 2.86
N ILE A 136 -28.08 3.76 3.89
CA ILE A 136 -29.27 4.62 3.90
C ILE A 136 -28.93 6.10 3.74
N SER A 137 -27.72 6.52 4.11
CA SER A 137 -27.23 7.89 3.92
C SER A 137 -25.69 7.95 3.99
N GLN A 138 -25.10 9.09 3.62
CA GLN A 138 -23.71 9.42 3.89
C GLN A 138 -23.53 10.89 4.23
N PHE A 139 -22.59 11.17 5.13
CA PHE A 139 -22.07 12.53 5.32
C PHE A 139 -21.14 12.92 4.16
N ALA A 140 -20.87 14.22 4.03
CA ALA A 140 -19.95 14.76 3.03
C ALA A 140 -18.54 14.14 3.16
N GLY A 141 -17.79 14.12 2.06
CA GLY A 141 -16.43 13.58 2.02
C GLY A 141 -15.53 14.21 3.10
N GLY A 142 -14.78 13.37 3.82
CA GLY A 142 -13.91 13.79 4.93
C GLY A 142 -14.59 13.86 6.30
N VAL A 143 -15.90 13.61 6.41
CA VAL A 143 -16.62 13.52 7.68
C VAL A 143 -16.74 12.06 8.12
N SER A 144 -16.07 11.67 9.20
CA SER A 144 -16.27 10.35 9.80
C SER A 144 -17.27 10.41 10.96
N VAL A 145 -18.00 9.32 11.16
CA VAL A 145 -18.90 9.13 12.31
C VAL A 145 -18.15 8.36 13.39
N SER A 146 -18.02 8.96 14.56
CA SER A 146 -17.26 8.44 15.71
C SER A 146 -18.18 7.92 16.82
N GLY A 147 -19.46 8.29 16.82
CA GLY A 147 -20.45 7.85 17.79
C GLY A 147 -21.84 7.74 17.19
N LEU A 148 -22.59 6.72 17.62
CA LEU A 148 -24.00 6.51 17.26
C LEU A 148 -24.82 6.20 18.51
N ALA A 149 -26.00 6.79 18.61
CA ALA A 149 -26.99 6.46 19.63
C ALA A 149 -28.42 6.51 19.05
N VAL A 150 -29.30 5.63 19.55
CA VAL A 150 -30.72 5.58 19.15
C VAL A 150 -31.57 5.95 20.35
N ASP A 151 -32.63 6.75 20.12
CA ASP A 151 -33.60 7.07 21.16
C ASP A 151 -34.27 5.77 21.66
N PRO A 152 -34.26 5.51 22.98
CA PRO A 152 -34.79 4.27 23.57
C PRO A 152 -36.29 4.09 23.36
N THR A 153 -37.03 5.17 23.08
CA THR A 153 -38.48 5.16 22.87
C THR A 153 -38.88 5.29 21.39
N LYS A 154 -37.96 5.73 20.52
CA LYS A 154 -38.23 6.03 19.10
C LYS A 154 -37.09 5.54 18.21
N SER A 155 -37.26 4.37 17.59
CA SER A 155 -36.26 3.79 16.68
C SER A 155 -35.95 4.64 15.43
N THR A 156 -36.77 5.65 15.12
CA THR A 156 -36.52 6.59 14.03
C THR A 156 -35.67 7.79 14.44
N THR A 157 -35.46 8.03 15.73
CA THR A 157 -34.60 9.12 16.20
C THR A 157 -33.20 8.59 16.46
N VAL A 158 -32.23 9.04 15.66
CA VAL A 158 -30.83 8.58 15.72
C VAL A 158 -29.90 9.79 15.82
N TYR A 159 -28.83 9.66 16.60
CA TYR A 159 -27.83 10.70 16.80
C TYR A 159 -26.47 10.21 16.32
N ALA A 160 -25.73 11.08 15.63
CA ALA A 160 -24.39 10.81 15.12
C ALA A 160 -23.41 11.89 15.57
N GLY A 161 -22.33 11.45 16.22
CA GLY A 161 -21.19 12.29 16.56
C GLY A 161 -20.14 12.26 15.47
N THR A 162 -19.59 13.43 15.11
CA THR A 162 -18.55 13.54 14.08
C THR A 162 -17.38 14.42 14.55
N PRO A 163 -16.12 14.07 14.22
CA PRO A 163 -14.97 14.88 14.60
C PRO A 163 -14.83 16.22 13.88
N THR A 164 -15.61 16.48 12.83
CA THR A 164 -15.44 17.69 11.99
C THR A 164 -16.68 18.59 11.94
N VAL A 165 -17.89 18.02 11.98
CA VAL A 165 -19.15 18.79 11.83
C VAL A 165 -20.06 18.73 13.05
N GLY A 166 -19.58 18.16 14.16
CA GLY A 166 -20.28 18.08 15.43
C GLY A 166 -21.33 16.97 15.50
N ILE A 167 -22.39 17.22 16.28
CA ILE A 167 -23.49 16.29 16.51
C ILE A 167 -24.65 16.54 15.54
N ASN A 168 -25.18 15.45 14.99
CA ASN A 168 -26.27 15.44 14.03
C ASN A 168 -27.40 14.55 14.54
N ARG A 169 -28.64 14.96 14.26
CA ARG A 169 -29.86 14.22 14.61
C ARG A 169 -30.66 13.88 13.37
N SER A 170 -31.11 12.65 13.30
CA SER A 170 -32.12 12.16 12.37
C SER A 170 -33.42 11.88 13.13
N ILE A 171 -34.56 12.07 12.48
CA ILE A 171 -35.91 11.72 12.98
C ILE A 171 -36.63 10.72 12.07
N ASP A 172 -35.98 10.29 10.98
CA ASP A 172 -36.50 9.42 9.93
C ASP A 172 -35.70 8.12 9.81
N GLY A 173 -35.03 7.72 10.89
CA GLY A 173 -34.28 6.46 10.98
C GLY A 173 -32.97 6.49 10.21
N GLY A 174 -32.26 7.62 10.26
CA GLY A 174 -30.93 7.82 9.68
C GLY A 174 -30.90 8.22 8.20
N ALA A 175 -32.05 8.47 7.57
CA ALA A 175 -32.11 8.82 6.15
C ALA A 175 -31.68 10.28 5.90
N THR A 176 -32.08 11.20 6.77
CA THR A 176 -31.65 12.60 6.75
C THR A 176 -31.12 13.07 8.11
N TRP A 177 -30.19 14.02 8.07
CA TRP A 177 -29.45 14.49 9.25
C TRP A 177 -29.51 16.01 9.37
N THR A 178 -29.82 16.49 10.57
CA THR A 178 -29.79 17.91 10.93
C THR A 178 -28.74 18.14 12.00
N ALA A 179 -27.80 19.06 11.74
CA ALA A 179 -26.82 19.48 12.74
C ALA A 179 -27.52 20.16 13.92
N ILE A 180 -27.17 19.76 15.15
CA ILE A 180 -27.78 20.24 16.39
C ILE A 180 -26.71 20.74 17.36
N ASN A 181 -25.85 21.65 16.89
CA ASN A 181 -24.62 22.06 17.58
C ASN A 181 -24.74 23.30 18.47
N ASN A 182 -25.94 23.84 18.65
CA ASN A 182 -26.12 25.13 19.32
C ASN A 182 -25.66 25.09 20.79
N GLY A 183 -24.60 25.83 21.11
CA GLY A 183 -23.96 25.83 22.44
C GLY A 183 -22.71 24.96 22.57
N ILE A 184 -22.30 24.24 21.51
CA ILE A 184 -21.03 23.51 21.47
C ILE A 184 -19.93 24.42 20.91
N THR A 185 -18.81 24.52 21.63
CA THR A 185 -17.66 25.34 21.22
C THR A 185 -16.93 24.75 20.01
N SER A 186 -16.65 25.58 19.00
CA SER A 186 -15.82 25.23 17.85
C SER A 186 -14.32 25.36 18.16
N ALA A 187 -13.51 24.53 17.53
CA ALA A 187 -12.06 24.66 17.53
C ALA A 187 -11.60 25.90 16.71
N PRO A 188 -10.33 26.34 16.84
CA PRO A 188 -9.81 27.51 16.12
C PRO A 188 -9.86 27.39 14.59
N ASP A 189 -9.87 26.16 14.06
CA ASP A 189 -10.02 25.86 12.64
C ASP A 189 -11.50 25.89 12.16
N GLY A 190 -12.44 26.23 13.06
CA GLY A 190 -13.88 26.25 12.79
C GLY A 190 -14.58 24.90 12.92
N SER A 191 -13.85 23.80 13.16
CA SER A 191 -14.44 22.46 13.31
C SER A 191 -15.17 22.30 14.64
N ILE A 192 -16.26 21.53 14.65
CA ILE A 192 -16.91 21.09 15.89
C ILE A 192 -16.59 19.61 16.06
N ARG A 193 -15.81 19.30 17.10
CA ARG A 193 -15.22 17.97 17.29
C ARG A 193 -16.03 17.19 18.31
N VAL A 194 -16.85 16.26 17.83
CA VAL A 194 -17.67 15.37 18.65
C VAL A 194 -17.22 13.92 18.50
N GLY A 195 -17.14 13.21 19.62
CA GLY A 195 -16.79 11.79 19.69
C GLY A 195 -18.01 10.91 19.97
N GLY A 196 -18.16 10.51 21.23
CA GLY A 196 -19.25 9.66 21.70
C GLY A 196 -20.54 10.45 21.94
N VAL A 197 -21.66 9.73 21.81
CA VAL A 197 -23.02 10.24 22.00
C VAL A 197 -23.79 9.25 22.86
N TRP A 198 -24.51 9.73 23.86
CA TRP A 198 -25.27 8.91 24.81
C TRP A 198 -26.63 9.53 25.10
N VAL A 199 -27.68 8.72 25.10
CA VAL A 199 -29.07 9.14 25.40
C VAL A 199 -29.48 8.51 26.73
N GLU A 200 -30.01 9.31 27.64
CA GLU A 200 -30.49 8.85 28.95
C GLU A 200 -31.73 7.94 28.78
N PRO A 201 -31.67 6.66 29.17
CA PRO A 201 -32.77 5.71 28.97
C PRO A 201 -34.10 6.13 29.60
N ALA A 202 -34.07 6.71 30.81
CA ALA A 202 -35.28 7.09 31.54
C ALA A 202 -35.86 8.45 31.08
N SER A 203 -35.10 9.24 30.33
CA SER A 203 -35.46 10.60 29.92
C SER A 203 -34.76 10.94 28.60
N PRO A 204 -35.26 10.46 27.45
CA PRO A 204 -34.56 10.55 26.16
C PRO A 204 -34.39 11.97 25.61
N ASN A 205 -35.01 12.98 26.24
CA ASN A 205 -34.72 14.38 25.99
C ASN A 205 -33.36 14.84 26.56
N VAL A 206 -32.76 14.04 27.44
CA VAL A 206 -31.45 14.29 28.03
C VAL A 206 -30.38 13.50 27.27
N ILE A 207 -29.42 14.22 26.70
CA ILE A 207 -28.40 13.67 25.81
C ILE A 207 -27.04 14.22 26.21
N PHE A 208 -26.02 13.37 26.14
CA PHE A 208 -24.63 13.71 26.39
C PHE A 208 -23.79 13.48 25.15
N THR A 209 -22.76 14.30 24.98
CA THR A 209 -21.80 14.14 23.90
C THR A 209 -20.41 14.56 24.36
N SER A 210 -19.39 13.80 23.97
CA SER A 210 -18.01 14.21 24.22
C SER A 210 -17.56 15.22 23.17
N THR A 211 -16.89 16.27 23.61
CA THR A 211 -16.37 17.35 22.76
C THR A 211 -14.88 17.54 23.01
N ALA A 212 -14.19 18.27 22.12
CA ALA A 212 -12.80 18.67 22.35
C ALA A 212 -12.58 19.53 23.61
N PHE A 213 -13.64 20.06 24.22
CA PHE A 213 -13.58 20.99 25.36
C PHE A 213 -14.33 20.50 26.59
N GLY A 214 -14.75 19.23 26.61
CA GLY A 214 -15.46 18.66 27.75
C GLY A 214 -16.67 17.81 27.38
N LEU A 215 -17.36 17.33 28.40
CA LEU A 215 -18.66 16.67 28.27
C LEU A 215 -19.74 17.73 28.13
N ALA A 216 -20.48 17.70 27.02
CA ALA A 216 -21.62 18.56 26.79
C ALA A 216 -22.93 17.80 27.02
N ARG A 217 -23.93 18.51 27.55
CA ARG A 217 -25.26 17.98 27.88
C ARG A 217 -26.35 18.85 27.28
N SER A 218 -27.42 18.21 26.84
CA SER A 218 -28.68 18.82 26.41
C SER A 218 -29.85 18.23 27.22
N THR A 219 -30.89 19.03 27.47
CA THR A 219 -32.16 18.60 28.10
C THR A 219 -33.38 18.77 27.19
N ASP A 220 -33.16 19.20 25.96
CA ASP A 220 -34.17 19.56 24.96
C ASP A 220 -33.95 18.78 23.65
N SER A 221 -33.54 17.52 23.77
CA SER A 221 -33.26 16.61 22.65
C SER A 221 -32.21 17.13 21.66
N GLY A 222 -31.27 17.96 22.13
CA GLY A 222 -30.16 18.52 21.37
C GLY A 222 -30.39 19.92 20.81
N ALA A 223 -31.49 20.61 21.14
CA ALA A 223 -31.72 21.96 20.64
C ALA A 223 -30.74 22.98 21.24
N THR A 224 -30.31 22.79 22.49
CA THR A 224 -29.25 23.57 23.15
C THR A 224 -28.32 22.67 23.96
N TRP A 225 -27.04 23.08 24.03
CA TRP A 225 -25.99 22.35 24.74
C TRP A 225 -25.29 23.23 25.77
N LYS A 226 -24.89 22.61 26.89
CA LYS A 226 -24.07 23.20 27.94
C LYS A 226 -22.95 22.24 28.33
N THR A 227 -21.73 22.74 28.47
CA THR A 227 -20.62 21.96 29.03
C THR A 227 -20.84 21.73 30.53
N VAL A 228 -20.76 20.48 30.96
CA VAL A 228 -21.05 20.04 32.34
C VAL A 228 -19.92 19.26 32.99
N GLY A 229 -18.92 18.82 32.22
CA GLY A 229 -17.73 18.13 32.73
C GLY A 229 -16.46 18.59 32.01
N GLY A 230 -15.36 18.76 32.76
CA GLY A 230 -14.04 19.06 32.22
C GLY A 230 -13.26 17.78 31.83
N GLY A 231 -12.26 17.92 30.97
CA GLY A 231 -11.45 16.80 30.47
C GLY A 231 -11.28 16.86 28.95
N ASN A 232 -10.27 16.15 28.43
CA ASN A 232 -9.99 16.07 26.99
C ASN A 232 -10.04 14.63 26.45
N SER A 233 -10.26 13.60 27.30
CA SER A 233 -10.17 12.19 26.91
C SER A 233 -11.31 11.37 27.53
N PHE A 234 -12.52 11.55 27.01
CA PHE A 234 -13.72 10.84 27.45
C PHE A 234 -13.82 9.45 26.81
N SER A 235 -13.93 8.41 27.65
CA SER A 235 -14.05 7.02 27.17
C SER A 235 -15.47 6.47 27.27
N ALA A 236 -16.26 6.83 28.29
CA ALA A 236 -17.62 6.31 28.46
C ALA A 236 -18.52 7.20 29.33
N VAL A 237 -19.83 7.12 29.09
CA VAL A 237 -20.90 7.54 30.02
C VAL A 237 -21.76 6.31 30.34
N ALA A 238 -22.05 6.12 31.63
CA ALA A 238 -22.78 4.98 32.17
C ALA A 238 -23.93 5.47 33.06
N PHE A 239 -25.17 5.18 32.68
CA PHE A 239 -26.37 5.60 33.41
C PHE A 239 -26.79 4.54 34.43
N ASP A 240 -27.09 4.94 35.68
CA ASP A 240 -27.66 4.03 36.67
C ASP A 240 -29.11 3.70 36.28
N PRO A 241 -29.43 2.44 35.95
CA PRO A 241 -30.72 2.08 35.39
C PRO A 241 -31.85 2.06 36.44
N ILE A 242 -31.52 2.18 37.73
CA ILE A 242 -32.49 2.13 38.83
C ILE A 242 -32.71 3.51 39.42
N THR A 243 -31.64 4.28 39.58
CA THR A 243 -31.69 5.61 40.19
C THR A 243 -31.61 6.68 39.11
N ALA A 244 -32.78 7.08 38.59
CA ALA A 244 -32.89 8.13 37.58
C ALA A 244 -32.09 9.39 37.98
N GLY A 245 -31.33 9.94 37.03
CA GLY A 245 -30.45 11.08 37.26
C GLY A 245 -29.12 10.74 37.94
N THR A 246 -28.85 9.48 38.27
CA THR A 246 -27.51 9.03 38.66
C THR A 246 -26.77 8.49 37.43
N LEU A 247 -25.57 9.00 37.17
CA LEU A 247 -24.72 8.53 36.09
C LEU A 247 -23.25 8.74 36.40
N TYR A 248 -22.42 8.08 35.62
CA TYR A 248 -20.98 8.09 35.75
C TYR A 248 -20.37 8.45 34.40
N PHE A 249 -19.31 9.25 34.39
CA PHE A 249 -18.48 9.41 33.20
C PHE A 249 -17.04 9.06 33.53
N VAL A 250 -16.32 8.66 32.48
CA VAL A 250 -14.91 8.32 32.53
C VAL A 250 -14.09 9.30 31.68
N ASP A 251 -13.09 9.92 32.29
CA ASP A 251 -12.07 10.77 31.63
C ASP A 251 -10.68 10.23 31.99
N GLY A 252 -10.02 9.58 31.02
CA GLY A 252 -8.83 8.76 31.25
C GLY A 252 -9.08 7.67 32.29
N ASN A 253 -8.37 7.71 33.42
CA ASN A 253 -8.56 6.79 34.56
C ASN A 253 -9.46 7.37 35.68
N THR A 254 -10.05 8.54 35.46
CA THR A 254 -10.89 9.20 36.47
C THR A 254 -12.36 8.85 36.23
N ILE A 255 -13.03 8.38 37.26
CA ILE A 255 -14.48 8.18 37.28
C ILE A 255 -15.10 9.36 38.04
N SER A 256 -16.13 9.98 37.47
CA SER A 256 -16.92 11.00 38.14
C SER A 256 -18.40 10.62 38.14
N LYS A 257 -19.09 10.87 39.25
CA LYS A 257 -20.50 10.56 39.49
C LYS A 257 -21.32 11.84 39.50
N SER A 258 -22.50 11.79 38.89
CA SER A 258 -23.57 12.76 39.09
C SER A 258 -24.75 12.07 39.78
N THR A 259 -25.49 12.82 40.58
CA THR A 259 -26.79 12.44 41.18
C THR A 259 -27.89 13.45 40.84
N ASP A 260 -27.61 14.39 39.94
CA ASP A 260 -28.47 15.51 39.54
C ASP A 260 -28.70 15.51 38.02
N ASN A 261 -28.73 14.32 37.42
CA ASN A 261 -28.94 14.08 35.99
C ASN A 261 -27.88 14.75 35.11
N GLY A 262 -26.64 14.80 35.60
CA GLY A 262 -25.45 15.25 34.89
C GLY A 262 -25.32 16.77 34.84
N GLU A 263 -25.98 17.48 35.76
CA GLU A 263 -25.79 18.92 35.92
C GLU A 263 -24.45 19.22 36.61
N THR A 264 -24.10 18.45 37.64
CA THR A 264 -22.80 18.51 38.31
C THR A 264 -22.21 17.12 38.51
N PHE A 265 -20.88 17.06 38.61
CA PHE A 265 -20.14 15.81 38.78
C PHE A 265 -19.11 15.91 39.89
N VAL A 266 -19.02 14.84 40.68
CA VAL A 266 -18.05 14.68 41.76
C VAL A 266 -17.18 13.47 41.44
N ARG A 267 -15.85 13.63 41.53
CA ARG A 267 -14.91 12.52 41.35
C ARG A 267 -15.12 11.46 42.44
N VAL A 268 -15.14 10.20 42.03
CA VAL A 268 -15.12 9.07 42.96
C VAL A 268 -13.70 8.52 43.08
N SER A 269 -13.48 7.58 44.01
CA SER A 269 -12.16 6.99 44.23
C SER A 269 -11.61 6.34 42.95
N PRO A 270 -10.31 6.50 42.65
CA PRO A 270 -9.71 5.84 41.50
C PRO A 270 -9.69 4.31 41.71
N LEU A 271 -9.54 3.58 40.60
CA LEU A 271 -9.28 2.15 40.65
C LEU A 271 -7.95 1.84 41.37
N PRO A 272 -7.81 0.66 42.02
CA PRO A 272 -6.57 0.24 42.65
C PRO A 272 -5.38 0.30 41.68
N ASP A 273 -4.23 0.75 42.19
CA ASP A 273 -2.95 0.86 41.47
C ASP A 273 -2.97 1.69 40.18
N GLN A 274 -3.97 2.57 40.00
CA GLN A 274 -4.13 3.40 38.80
C GLN A 274 -4.22 2.57 37.51
N THR A 275 -4.76 1.35 37.62
CA THR A 275 -4.96 0.45 36.49
C THR A 275 -5.76 1.14 35.38
N ALA A 276 -5.35 0.93 34.13
CA ALA A 276 -6.02 1.55 32.98
C ALA A 276 -7.48 1.08 32.86
N LEU A 277 -8.41 2.03 32.83
CA LEU A 277 -9.84 1.79 32.70
C LEU A 277 -10.27 1.85 31.24
N PHE A 278 -10.93 0.80 30.75
CA PHE A 278 -11.43 0.72 29.38
C PHE A 278 -12.94 0.90 29.28
N THR A 279 -13.70 0.37 30.25
CA THR A 279 -15.16 0.34 30.18
C THR A 279 -15.78 0.30 31.58
N LEU A 280 -17.00 0.84 31.71
CA LEU A 280 -17.74 0.93 32.96
C LEU A 280 -19.22 0.57 32.70
N ALA A 281 -19.76 -0.36 33.47
CA ALA A 281 -21.15 -0.83 33.35
C ALA A 281 -21.84 -0.89 34.73
N PRO A 282 -22.95 -0.16 34.93
CA PRO A 282 -23.76 -0.26 36.15
C PRO A 282 -24.57 -1.55 36.19
N ASP A 283 -24.89 -2.02 37.40
CA ASP A 283 -25.74 -3.19 37.61
C ASP A 283 -27.22 -2.89 37.31
N PRO A 284 -27.86 -3.67 36.41
CA PRO A 284 -29.24 -3.45 36.01
C PRO A 284 -30.26 -3.75 37.12
N LYS A 285 -29.85 -4.44 38.20
CA LYS A 285 -30.73 -4.89 39.29
C LYS A 285 -30.33 -4.36 40.67
N HIS A 286 -29.13 -3.78 40.82
CA HIS A 286 -28.66 -3.25 42.10
C HIS A 286 -28.14 -1.81 41.98
N ALA A 287 -28.86 -0.86 42.58
CA ALA A 287 -28.49 0.55 42.55
C ALA A 287 -27.11 0.77 43.19
N GLY A 288 -26.26 1.56 42.53
CA GLY A 288 -24.91 1.87 43.02
C GLY A 288 -23.89 0.72 42.91
N VAL A 289 -24.22 -0.43 42.32
CA VAL A 289 -23.24 -1.47 41.99
C VAL A 289 -22.68 -1.22 40.59
N LEU A 290 -21.36 -1.23 40.45
CA LEU A 290 -20.65 -0.94 39.19
C LEU A 290 -19.61 -2.00 38.87
N TYR A 291 -19.39 -2.25 37.59
CA TYR A 291 -18.32 -3.10 37.07
C TYR A 291 -17.43 -2.32 36.12
N ALA A 292 -16.13 -2.40 36.33
CA ALA A 292 -15.11 -1.72 35.53
C ALA A 292 -14.20 -2.75 34.86
N GLY A 293 -14.09 -2.68 33.53
CA GLY A 293 -13.17 -3.49 32.74
C GLY A 293 -11.85 -2.74 32.57
N THR A 294 -10.74 -3.40 32.90
CA THR A 294 -9.42 -2.77 33.02
C THR A 294 -8.31 -3.62 32.41
N SER A 295 -7.08 -3.09 32.39
CA SER A 295 -5.88 -3.86 32.02
C SER A 295 -5.52 -4.98 33.01
N ALA A 296 -6.04 -4.96 34.24
CA ALA A 296 -5.86 -6.04 35.21
C ALA A 296 -7.06 -7.01 35.28
N GLY A 297 -8.22 -6.55 34.80
CA GLY A 297 -9.46 -7.32 34.65
C GLY A 297 -10.69 -6.61 35.16
N ILE A 298 -11.66 -7.37 35.70
CA ILE A 298 -12.97 -6.85 36.06
C ILE A 298 -12.98 -6.50 37.54
N PHE A 299 -13.16 -5.22 37.85
CA PHE A 299 -13.38 -4.73 39.20
C PHE A 299 -14.87 -4.52 39.46
N GLN A 300 -15.31 -4.79 40.69
CA GLN A 300 -16.65 -4.45 41.18
C GLN A 300 -16.57 -3.40 42.28
N SER A 301 -17.47 -2.42 42.23
CA SER A 301 -17.81 -1.54 43.35
C SER A 301 -19.24 -1.82 43.82
N GLY A 302 -19.43 -1.92 45.13
CA GLY A 302 -20.76 -2.07 45.75
C GLY A 302 -21.31 -0.76 46.34
N ASP A 303 -20.57 0.34 46.22
CA ASP A 303 -20.80 1.59 46.94
C ASP A 303 -20.68 2.82 46.01
N SER A 304 -21.18 2.68 44.79
CA SER A 304 -21.21 3.74 43.75
C SER A 304 -19.82 4.26 43.33
N GLY A 305 -18.82 3.38 43.28
CA GLY A 305 -17.46 3.70 42.86
C GLY A 305 -16.55 4.23 43.97
N ALA A 306 -16.98 4.19 45.24
CA ALA A 306 -16.16 4.65 46.35
C ALA A 306 -15.06 3.65 46.73
N THR A 307 -15.32 2.35 46.62
CA THR A 307 -14.34 1.27 46.77
C THR A 307 -14.49 0.22 45.66
N TRP A 308 -13.38 -0.43 45.32
CA TRP A 308 -13.29 -1.39 44.21
C TRP A 308 -12.58 -2.66 44.65
N SER A 309 -13.07 -3.81 44.18
CA SER A 309 -12.47 -5.12 44.41
C SER A 309 -12.33 -5.88 43.09
N LEU A 310 -11.17 -6.49 42.85
CA LEU A 310 -10.94 -7.32 41.66
C LEU A 310 -11.78 -8.62 41.76
N LYS A 311 -12.53 -8.93 40.71
CA LYS A 311 -13.35 -10.15 40.61
C LYS A 311 -12.76 -11.17 39.67
N VAL A 312 -12.33 -10.71 38.50
CA VAL A 312 -11.76 -11.55 37.45
C VAL A 312 -10.45 -10.92 37.02
N ALA A 313 -9.37 -11.70 37.01
CA ALA A 313 -8.08 -11.27 36.50
C ALA A 313 -7.97 -11.48 34.98
N GLY A 314 -7.14 -10.67 34.32
CA GLY A 314 -6.90 -10.72 32.87
C GLY A 314 -7.58 -9.58 32.13
N VAL A 315 -7.03 -9.13 31.00
CA VAL A 315 -7.47 -7.89 30.33
C VAL A 315 -8.94 -7.99 29.90
N THR A 316 -9.73 -6.96 30.23
CA THR A 316 -11.13 -6.79 29.79
C THR A 316 -11.32 -5.38 29.23
N THR A 317 -11.64 -5.29 27.94
CA THR A 317 -11.76 -4.01 27.22
C THR A 317 -13.20 -3.60 26.98
N VAL A 318 -14.16 -4.53 26.98
CA VAL A 318 -15.59 -4.28 26.76
C VAL A 318 -16.45 -5.02 27.77
N LEU A 319 -17.50 -4.33 28.24
CA LEU A 319 -18.51 -4.84 29.15
C LEU A 319 -19.89 -4.41 28.65
N ALA A 320 -20.87 -5.31 28.73
CA ALA A 320 -22.27 -4.99 28.49
C ALA A 320 -23.15 -5.64 29.57
N ALA A 321 -24.00 -4.83 30.20
CA ALA A 321 -25.05 -5.30 31.08
C ALA A 321 -26.31 -5.62 30.26
N ASP A 322 -27.01 -6.69 30.62
CA ASP A 322 -28.34 -6.97 30.08
C ASP A 322 -29.37 -6.09 30.80
N PRO A 323 -30.09 -5.19 30.11
CA PRO A 323 -31.08 -4.34 30.78
C PRO A 323 -32.25 -5.14 31.40
N ASN A 324 -32.51 -6.34 30.90
CA ASN A 324 -33.67 -7.14 31.30
C ASN A 324 -33.35 -8.25 32.29
N SER A 325 -32.07 -8.57 32.53
CA SER A 325 -31.65 -9.67 33.40
C SER A 325 -30.45 -9.26 34.29
N PRO A 326 -30.03 -10.05 35.29
CA PRO A 326 -28.80 -9.77 36.04
C PRO A 326 -27.52 -10.14 35.25
N ALA A 327 -27.63 -10.47 33.97
CA ALA A 327 -26.51 -10.95 33.18
C ALA A 327 -25.55 -9.82 32.77
N PHE A 328 -24.28 -10.17 32.76
CA PHE A 328 -23.20 -9.37 32.19
C PHE A 328 -22.44 -10.16 31.16
N TYR A 329 -21.95 -9.44 30.16
CA TYR A 329 -21.10 -9.95 29.08
C TYR A 329 -19.79 -9.17 29.07
N ALA A 330 -18.68 -9.87 28.98
CA ALA A 330 -17.35 -9.27 28.99
C ALA A 330 -16.43 -9.98 28.01
N ASN A 331 -15.51 -9.27 27.36
CA ASN A 331 -14.38 -9.96 26.78
C ASN A 331 -13.33 -10.23 27.87
N SER A 332 -12.81 -11.45 27.92
CA SER A 332 -11.77 -11.84 28.87
C SER A 332 -10.62 -12.50 28.12
N SER A 333 -9.41 -12.00 28.33
CA SER A 333 -8.21 -12.52 27.66
C SER A 333 -8.08 -14.04 27.83
N GLY A 334 -8.08 -14.76 26.70
CA GLY A 334 -7.95 -16.23 26.66
C GLY A 334 -9.27 -17.02 26.62
N TYR A 335 -10.43 -16.37 26.80
CA TYR A 335 -11.74 -17.03 26.83
C TYR A 335 -12.77 -16.50 25.82
N GLY A 336 -12.45 -15.44 25.07
CA GLY A 336 -13.42 -14.76 24.20
C GLY A 336 -14.45 -13.98 25.04
N ILE A 337 -15.73 -14.05 24.65
CA ILE A 337 -16.82 -13.46 25.42
C ILE A 337 -17.24 -14.40 26.54
N VAL A 338 -17.37 -13.88 27.75
CA VAL A 338 -17.90 -14.60 28.91
C VAL A 338 -19.20 -13.98 29.37
N LYS A 339 -20.11 -14.84 29.84
CA LYS A 339 -21.35 -14.48 30.54
C LYS A 339 -21.20 -14.72 32.03
N SER A 340 -21.78 -13.84 32.83
CA SER A 340 -21.95 -13.99 34.28
C SER A 340 -23.36 -13.56 34.67
N THR A 341 -23.96 -14.21 35.67
CA THR A 341 -25.26 -13.82 36.25
C THR A 341 -25.20 -13.60 37.76
N ASP A 342 -24.03 -13.67 38.36
CA ASP A 342 -23.79 -13.66 39.81
C ASP A 342 -22.73 -12.61 40.22
N GLY A 343 -22.60 -11.54 39.43
CA GLY A 343 -21.64 -10.47 39.68
C GLY A 343 -20.18 -10.87 39.46
N PHE A 344 -19.95 -11.76 38.49
CA PHE A 344 -18.66 -12.33 38.11
C PHE A 344 -18.03 -13.18 39.21
N ALA A 345 -18.84 -13.79 40.07
CA ALA A 345 -18.37 -14.85 40.95
C ALA A 345 -18.09 -16.13 40.14
N THR A 346 -18.89 -16.37 39.09
CA THR A 346 -18.63 -17.39 38.07
C THR A 346 -18.76 -16.82 36.67
N THR A 347 -18.05 -17.42 35.71
CA THR A 347 -18.11 -17.04 34.30
C THR A 347 -18.24 -18.27 33.41
N SER A 348 -18.99 -18.14 32.32
CA SER A 348 -19.12 -19.16 31.29
C SER A 348 -18.83 -18.56 29.91
N PRO A 349 -17.91 -19.11 29.11
CA PRO A 349 -17.70 -18.66 27.73
C PRO A 349 -18.99 -18.79 26.91
N ILE A 350 -19.25 -17.80 26.06
CA ILE A 350 -20.36 -17.79 25.10
C ILE A 350 -19.87 -17.34 23.73
N GLY A 351 -20.48 -17.84 22.67
CA GLY A 351 -20.17 -17.44 21.31
C GLY A 351 -18.78 -17.86 20.81
N ALA A 352 -18.27 -17.14 19.81
CA ALA A 352 -16.98 -17.40 19.18
C ALA A 352 -15.86 -16.62 19.86
N ASN A 353 -14.61 -17.04 19.66
CA ASN A 353 -13.43 -16.31 20.14
C ASN A 353 -12.90 -15.41 19.01
N GLU A 354 -13.62 -14.34 18.70
CA GLU A 354 -13.12 -13.33 17.75
C GLU A 354 -12.07 -12.44 18.43
N PRO A 355 -11.00 -12.06 17.71
CA PRO A 355 -10.02 -11.14 18.24
C PRO A 355 -10.52 -9.68 18.13
N SER A 356 -9.96 -8.83 18.99
CA SER A 356 -10.13 -7.36 18.90
C SER A 356 -11.59 -6.88 18.95
N VAL A 357 -12.37 -7.43 19.89
CA VAL A 357 -13.74 -6.97 20.17
C VAL A 357 -13.75 -5.50 20.56
N ARG A 358 -14.52 -4.70 19.82
CA ARG A 358 -14.66 -3.24 19.99
C ARG A 358 -15.92 -2.85 20.75
N GLN A 359 -17.00 -3.60 20.56
CA GLN A 359 -18.29 -3.28 21.15
C GLN A 359 -19.11 -4.54 21.39
N LEU A 360 -19.87 -4.52 22.48
CA LEU A 360 -20.91 -5.50 22.80
C LEU A 360 -22.25 -4.77 22.89
N ILE A 361 -23.26 -5.27 22.18
CA ILE A 361 -24.61 -4.66 22.16
C ILE A 361 -25.64 -5.73 22.49
N VAL A 362 -26.27 -5.61 23.65
CA VAL A 362 -27.42 -6.45 24.02
C VAL A 362 -28.67 -5.89 23.36
N SER A 363 -29.37 -6.71 22.57
CA SER A 363 -30.58 -6.32 21.85
C SER A 363 -31.58 -7.47 21.78
N GLY A 364 -32.62 -7.38 22.62
CA GLY A 364 -33.63 -8.43 22.75
C GLY A 364 -33.00 -9.78 23.13
N PRO A 365 -33.24 -10.86 22.35
CA PRO A 365 -32.67 -12.18 22.65
C PRO A 365 -31.21 -12.34 22.21
N ASN A 366 -30.60 -11.31 21.62
CA ASN A 366 -29.28 -11.40 21.01
C ASN A 366 -28.26 -10.53 21.73
N LEU A 367 -27.01 -10.98 21.73
CA LEU A 367 -25.83 -10.17 21.93
C LEU A 367 -25.12 -10.03 20.57
N PHE A 368 -24.88 -8.79 20.15
CA PHE A 368 -24.07 -8.49 18.99
C PHE A 368 -22.66 -8.12 19.43
N GLU A 369 -21.70 -8.85 18.89
CA GLU A 369 -20.28 -8.61 19.05
C GLU A 369 -19.76 -7.93 17.78
N ILE A 370 -19.19 -6.74 17.95
CA ILE A 370 -18.55 -5.97 16.88
C ILE A 370 -17.05 -6.04 17.06
N SER A 371 -16.36 -6.57 16.06
CA SER A 371 -14.92 -6.79 16.08
C SER A 371 -14.22 -5.98 15.00
N ALA A 372 -12.92 -5.75 15.18
CA ALA A 372 -12.11 -5.18 14.11
C ALA A 372 -12.14 -6.10 12.87
N PRO A 373 -12.05 -5.56 11.64
CA PRO A 373 -11.89 -6.40 10.47
C PRO A 373 -10.60 -7.21 10.58
N THR A 374 -10.70 -8.51 10.35
CA THR A 374 -9.54 -9.37 10.17
C THR A 374 -9.21 -9.49 8.69
N THR A 375 -8.10 -10.15 8.38
CA THR A 375 -7.64 -10.36 7.02
C THR A 375 -7.60 -11.86 6.81
N ASP A 376 -8.06 -12.35 5.67
CA ASP A 376 -7.91 -13.76 5.29
C ASP A 376 -7.03 -13.86 4.05
N ALA A 377 -6.43 -15.04 3.83
CA ALA A 377 -5.81 -15.30 2.55
C ALA A 377 -6.89 -15.44 1.47
N PHE A 378 -6.65 -14.92 0.27
CA PHE A 378 -7.43 -15.27 -0.91
C PHE A 378 -6.57 -16.08 -1.87
N LEU A 379 -7.21 -17.01 -2.58
CA LEU A 379 -6.60 -17.87 -3.59
C LEU A 379 -7.47 -17.84 -4.84
N MET A 380 -6.85 -17.66 -6.00
CA MET A 380 -7.55 -17.54 -7.28
C MET A 380 -6.79 -18.27 -8.38
N LYS A 381 -7.55 -18.87 -9.30
CA LYS A 381 -7.07 -19.41 -10.56
C LYS A 381 -7.84 -18.78 -11.72
N LEU A 382 -7.11 -18.25 -12.70
CA LEU A 382 -7.64 -17.78 -13.98
C LEU A 382 -7.21 -18.74 -15.09
N ASP A 383 -8.10 -19.00 -16.05
CA ASP A 383 -7.72 -19.71 -17.26
C ASP A 383 -6.86 -18.85 -18.19
N SER A 384 -6.36 -19.42 -19.29
CA SER A 384 -5.53 -18.72 -20.26
C SER A 384 -6.19 -17.50 -20.92
N ASN A 385 -7.51 -17.38 -20.83
CA ASN A 385 -8.34 -16.30 -21.37
C ASN A 385 -8.74 -15.27 -20.30
N GLY A 386 -8.32 -15.45 -19.04
CA GLY A 386 -8.63 -14.55 -17.94
C GLY A 386 -9.96 -14.85 -17.22
N ASN A 387 -10.64 -15.95 -17.55
CA ASN A 387 -11.85 -16.34 -16.83
C ASN A 387 -11.49 -16.95 -15.47
N VAL A 388 -12.27 -16.63 -14.44
CA VAL A 388 -12.07 -17.22 -13.10
C VAL A 388 -12.49 -18.69 -13.15
N VAL A 389 -11.54 -19.59 -12.88
CA VAL A 389 -11.79 -21.04 -12.73
C VAL A 389 -12.29 -21.32 -11.32
N TYR A 390 -11.56 -20.80 -10.32
CA TYR A 390 -12.00 -20.77 -8.94
C TYR A 390 -11.41 -19.56 -8.22
N SER A 391 -12.09 -19.14 -7.16
CA SER A 391 -11.60 -18.19 -6.17
C SER A 391 -12.21 -18.51 -4.82
N THR A 392 -11.39 -18.41 -3.76
CA THR A 392 -11.77 -18.86 -2.41
C THR A 392 -10.99 -18.10 -1.34
N TYR A 393 -11.49 -18.16 -0.11
CA TYR A 393 -10.78 -17.73 1.09
C TYR A 393 -9.98 -18.87 1.69
N PHE A 394 -8.98 -18.51 2.51
CA PHE A 394 -8.38 -19.40 3.49
C PHE A 394 -8.01 -18.63 4.77
N GLY A 395 -8.68 -18.93 5.89
CA GLY A 395 -8.46 -18.27 7.18
C GLY A 395 -9.44 -18.69 8.28
N GLY A 396 -9.19 -18.22 9.49
CA GLY A 396 -9.94 -18.44 10.73
C GLY A 396 -10.37 -17.12 11.37
N SER A 397 -10.60 -17.07 12.68
CA SER A 397 -11.15 -15.87 13.36
C SER A 397 -10.20 -14.68 13.40
N GLY A 398 -8.89 -14.92 13.28
CA GLY A 398 -7.84 -13.91 13.30
C GLY A 398 -7.39 -13.45 11.93
N SER A 399 -6.24 -12.76 11.91
CA SER A 399 -5.61 -12.33 10.66
C SER A 399 -4.73 -13.44 10.09
N ASP A 400 -5.00 -13.78 8.84
CA ASP A 400 -4.34 -14.79 8.02
C ASP A 400 -3.95 -14.18 6.66
N ALA A 401 -2.76 -14.52 6.17
CA ALA A 401 -2.26 -13.98 4.91
C ALA A 401 -1.41 -15.01 4.17
N ALA A 402 -1.62 -15.14 2.86
CA ALA A 402 -0.70 -15.88 2.00
C ALA A 402 0.62 -15.10 1.84
N THR A 403 1.76 -15.78 1.90
CA THR A 403 3.08 -15.18 1.70
C THR A 403 3.76 -15.66 0.42
N ALA A 404 3.51 -16.90 -0.01
CA ALA A 404 4.09 -17.47 -1.22
C ALA A 404 3.21 -18.58 -1.79
N LEU A 405 3.37 -18.86 -3.09
CA LEU A 405 2.69 -19.97 -3.77
C LEU A 405 3.64 -20.78 -4.65
N ALA A 406 3.28 -22.02 -4.91
CA ALA A 406 3.88 -22.88 -5.93
C ALA A 406 2.81 -23.73 -6.62
N VAL A 407 3.01 -24.06 -7.89
CA VAL A 407 2.07 -24.85 -8.69
C VAL A 407 2.70 -26.19 -9.03
N GLY A 408 2.01 -27.29 -8.67
CA GLY A 408 2.42 -28.64 -9.00
C GLY A 408 2.25 -28.94 -10.49
N SER A 409 2.97 -29.93 -11.00
CA SER A 409 2.82 -30.39 -12.40
C SER A 409 1.45 -30.97 -12.72
N ASP A 410 0.67 -31.31 -11.68
CA ASP A 410 -0.72 -31.77 -11.76
C ASP A 410 -1.74 -30.61 -11.77
N GLY A 411 -1.28 -29.35 -11.66
CA GLY A 411 -2.14 -28.16 -11.52
C GLY A 411 -2.63 -27.90 -10.09
N SER A 412 -2.13 -28.64 -9.09
CA SER A 412 -2.42 -28.36 -7.68
C SER A 412 -1.72 -27.09 -7.22
N LEU A 413 -2.38 -26.30 -6.38
CA LEU A 413 -1.83 -25.06 -5.81
C LEU A 413 -1.34 -25.32 -4.38
N TYR A 414 -0.09 -24.99 -4.09
CA TYR A 414 0.49 -25.05 -2.75
C TYR A 414 0.71 -23.62 -2.26
N VAL A 415 0.30 -23.33 -1.03
CA VAL A 415 0.39 -22.00 -0.46
C VAL A 415 0.98 -22.08 0.94
N ALA A 416 1.88 -21.15 1.24
CA ALA A 416 2.32 -20.88 2.60
C ALA A 416 1.85 -19.48 3.02
N GLY A 417 1.71 -19.29 4.32
CA GLY A 417 1.24 -18.02 4.86
C GLY A 417 1.48 -17.90 6.36
N THR A 418 1.05 -16.78 6.92
CA THR A 418 1.04 -16.50 8.35
C THR A 418 -0.38 -16.48 8.89
N THR A 419 -0.52 -16.80 10.17
CA THR A 419 -1.81 -16.90 10.85
C THR A 419 -1.72 -16.47 12.30
N ASN A 420 -2.73 -15.71 12.74
CA ASN A 420 -3.03 -15.46 14.15
C ASN A 420 -4.26 -16.25 14.64
N SER A 421 -4.80 -17.11 13.77
CA SER A 421 -6.03 -17.86 13.98
C SER A 421 -5.76 -19.22 14.61
N ALA A 422 -6.38 -19.50 15.76
CA ALA A 422 -6.32 -20.82 16.40
C ALA A 422 -7.31 -21.84 15.80
N ASP A 423 -8.19 -21.38 14.91
CA ASP A 423 -9.32 -22.09 14.31
C ASP A 423 -9.25 -22.14 12.76
N LEU A 424 -8.05 -22.24 12.18
CA LEU A 424 -7.88 -22.46 10.73
C LEU A 424 -8.59 -23.76 10.27
N PRO A 425 -9.06 -23.82 9.01
CA PRO A 425 -9.66 -25.02 8.42
C PRO A 425 -8.61 -26.08 8.08
N VAL A 426 -7.92 -26.60 9.09
CA VAL A 426 -6.95 -27.70 8.95
C VAL A 426 -7.63 -29.04 8.63
N THR A 427 -6.93 -29.92 7.93
CA THR A 427 -7.47 -31.23 7.55
C THR A 427 -7.12 -32.32 8.56
N ALA A 428 -8.00 -33.32 8.71
CA ALA A 428 -7.73 -34.48 9.57
C ALA A 428 -6.45 -35.22 9.15
N GLY A 429 -5.60 -35.54 10.13
CA GLY A 429 -4.33 -36.22 9.88
C GLY A 429 -3.19 -35.32 9.36
N ALA A 430 -3.43 -34.01 9.22
CA ALA A 430 -2.38 -33.04 8.93
C ALA A 430 -1.33 -32.98 10.06
N TYR A 431 -0.15 -32.45 9.75
CA TYR A 431 0.99 -32.41 10.66
C TYR A 431 0.69 -31.75 12.01
N ILE A 432 0.09 -30.55 12.02
CA ILE A 432 -0.41 -29.87 13.21
C ILE A 432 -1.85 -29.43 12.95
N ILE A 433 -2.77 -29.94 13.77
CA ILE A 433 -4.22 -29.68 13.64
C ILE A 433 -4.78 -28.70 14.69
N LYS A 434 -3.98 -28.31 15.68
CA LYS A 434 -4.42 -27.36 16.72
C LYS A 434 -3.22 -26.67 17.34
N LEU A 435 -3.29 -25.35 17.46
CA LEU A 435 -2.32 -24.57 18.23
C LEU A 435 -2.65 -24.67 19.73
N PRO A 436 -1.65 -24.84 20.62
CA PRO A 436 -1.87 -24.70 22.06
C PRO A 436 -2.43 -23.33 22.46
N SER A 437 -3.20 -23.27 23.55
CA SER A 437 -3.98 -22.07 23.95
C SER A 437 -3.17 -20.81 24.29
N ALA A 438 -1.83 -20.88 24.31
CA ALA A 438 -0.91 -19.79 24.69
C ALA A 438 0.07 -19.40 23.56
N HIS A 439 -0.34 -19.46 22.29
CA HIS A 439 0.51 -19.05 21.17
C HIS A 439 0.51 -17.52 21.06
N GLY A 440 1.37 -16.87 21.85
CA GLY A 440 1.50 -15.40 21.94
C GLY A 440 2.11 -14.72 20.72
N GLY A 441 2.08 -15.34 19.53
CA GLY A 441 2.68 -14.84 18.30
C GLY A 441 2.10 -15.48 17.04
N SER A 442 2.39 -14.88 15.88
CA SER A 442 1.96 -15.40 14.56
C SER A 442 2.60 -16.76 14.26
N ALA A 443 1.78 -17.76 13.95
CA ALA A 443 2.23 -19.03 13.40
C ALA A 443 2.27 -18.94 11.86
N SER A 444 2.88 -19.93 11.21
CA SER A 444 2.72 -20.13 9.77
C SER A 444 1.67 -21.20 9.48
N PHE A 445 1.12 -21.20 8.27
CA PHE A 445 0.30 -22.30 7.75
C PHE A 445 0.81 -22.74 6.38
N VAL A 446 0.42 -23.96 6.02
CA VAL A 446 0.71 -24.55 4.71
C VAL A 446 -0.54 -25.28 4.24
N LEU A 447 -0.92 -25.09 2.99
CA LEU A 447 -2.03 -25.80 2.38
C LEU A 447 -1.73 -26.26 0.97
N LYS A 448 -2.53 -27.22 0.51
CA LYS A 448 -2.64 -27.66 -0.87
C LYS A 448 -4.10 -27.60 -1.31
N LEU A 449 -4.37 -26.94 -2.44
CA LEU A 449 -5.61 -27.09 -3.19
C LEU A 449 -5.42 -28.05 -4.35
N ASN A 450 -6.46 -28.84 -4.63
CA ASN A 450 -6.57 -29.59 -5.87
C ASN A 450 -6.78 -28.64 -7.06
N PRO A 451 -6.59 -29.10 -8.31
CA PRO A 451 -6.73 -28.24 -9.50
C PRO A 451 -8.13 -27.63 -9.69
N ASP A 452 -9.14 -28.17 -9.01
CA ASP A 452 -10.53 -27.70 -9.00
C ASP A 452 -10.82 -26.63 -7.93
N GLY A 453 -9.88 -26.38 -7.01
CA GLY A 453 -10.02 -25.43 -5.91
C GLY A 453 -10.41 -26.06 -4.56
N SER A 454 -10.70 -27.36 -4.50
CA SER A 454 -10.97 -28.04 -3.22
C SER A 454 -9.73 -28.14 -2.35
N LEU A 455 -9.92 -28.03 -1.03
CA LEU A 455 -8.84 -28.22 -0.07
C LEU A 455 -8.41 -29.70 -0.01
N ALA A 456 -7.18 -29.99 -0.42
CA ALA A 456 -6.60 -31.33 -0.33
C ALA A 456 -6.05 -31.61 1.07
N TRP A 457 -5.26 -30.67 1.60
CA TRP A 457 -4.80 -30.68 2.99
C TRP A 457 -4.40 -29.28 3.44
N ALA A 458 -4.47 -29.02 4.75
CA ALA A 458 -3.93 -27.83 5.39
C ALA A 458 -3.42 -28.15 6.80
N THR A 459 -2.32 -27.50 7.19
CA THR A 459 -1.65 -27.66 8.48
C THR A 459 -1.13 -26.33 9.01
N TYR A 460 -1.05 -26.22 10.34
CA TYR A 460 -0.18 -25.22 10.96
C TYR A 460 1.29 -25.61 10.82
N PHE A 461 2.17 -24.62 10.94
CA PHE A 461 3.61 -24.74 11.10
C PHE A 461 4.12 -23.63 12.04
N THR A 462 4.55 -24.00 13.24
CA THR A 462 4.84 -23.06 14.34
C THR A 462 6.33 -22.71 14.44
N GLU A 463 6.69 -21.76 15.31
CA GLU A 463 8.08 -21.34 15.59
C GLU A 463 8.87 -20.85 14.36
N THR A 464 8.14 -20.48 13.31
CA THR A 464 8.67 -20.12 12.00
C THR A 464 7.82 -19.04 11.35
N ILE A 465 8.47 -18.23 10.53
CA ILE A 465 7.83 -17.33 9.55
C ILE A 465 8.20 -17.89 8.17
N VAL A 466 7.22 -18.43 7.45
CA VAL A 466 7.43 -18.94 6.08
C VAL A 466 7.28 -17.81 5.06
N SER A 467 8.29 -17.62 4.22
CA SER A 467 8.34 -16.57 3.18
C SER A 467 8.48 -17.12 1.77
N ALA A 468 8.81 -18.40 1.59
CA ALA A 468 8.95 -19.01 0.27
C ALA A 468 8.45 -20.46 0.27
N ILE A 469 7.90 -20.89 -0.87
CA ILE A 469 7.47 -22.26 -1.12
C ILE A 469 7.85 -22.70 -2.54
N ALA A 470 8.25 -23.96 -2.69
CA ALA A 470 8.36 -24.63 -3.98
C ALA A 470 7.82 -26.06 -3.89
N VAL A 471 7.64 -26.72 -5.02
CA VAL A 471 7.12 -28.10 -5.08
C VAL A 471 7.92 -28.93 -6.08
N ASP A 472 8.22 -30.18 -5.73
CA ASP A 472 8.85 -31.12 -6.66
C ASP A 472 7.81 -31.88 -7.51
N SER A 473 8.29 -32.60 -8.54
CA SER A 473 7.45 -33.40 -9.44
C SER A 473 6.70 -34.55 -8.75
N THR A 474 7.05 -34.88 -7.50
CA THR A 474 6.34 -35.89 -6.71
C THR A 474 5.30 -35.29 -5.76
N GLY A 475 5.15 -33.95 -5.76
CA GLY A 475 4.18 -33.22 -4.97
C GLY A 475 4.62 -32.91 -3.53
N ASN A 476 5.91 -33.03 -3.20
CA ASN A 476 6.40 -32.59 -1.88
C ASN A 476 6.62 -31.08 -1.88
N ALA A 477 6.09 -30.40 -0.87
CA ALA A 477 6.29 -28.97 -0.67
C ALA A 477 7.58 -28.68 0.11
N TYR A 478 8.34 -27.70 -0.35
CA TYR A 478 9.55 -27.19 0.28
C TYR A 478 9.27 -25.79 0.77
N LEU A 479 9.47 -25.55 2.05
CA LEU A 479 9.27 -24.26 2.70
C LEU A 479 10.61 -23.66 3.08
N GLY A 480 10.73 -22.36 2.85
CA GLY A 480 11.84 -21.55 3.32
C GLY A 480 11.32 -20.37 4.13
N GLY A 481 12.05 -20.03 5.18
CA GLY A 481 11.76 -18.83 5.96
C GLY A 481 12.78 -18.56 7.05
N ALA A 482 12.33 -17.93 8.12
CA ALA A 482 13.13 -17.63 9.32
C ALA A 482 12.56 -18.29 10.57
N SER A 483 13.42 -18.67 11.52
CA SER A 483 13.06 -19.21 12.83
C SER A 483 13.97 -18.64 13.92
N GLY A 484 13.39 -18.31 15.08
CA GLY A 484 14.11 -17.86 16.28
C GLY A 484 14.55 -19.00 17.22
N GLY A 485 14.46 -20.25 16.76
CA GLY A 485 14.59 -21.46 17.59
C GLY A 485 13.33 -22.32 17.53
N GLY A 486 13.38 -23.56 18.02
CA GLY A 486 12.20 -24.43 18.11
C GLY A 486 11.74 -25.09 16.80
N LEU A 487 12.52 -24.99 15.72
CA LEU A 487 12.23 -25.68 14.46
C LEU A 487 12.28 -27.21 14.67
N PRO A 488 11.28 -27.98 14.21
CA PRO A 488 11.27 -29.44 14.33
C PRO A 488 12.23 -30.09 13.33
N THR A 489 13.53 -30.11 13.65
CA THR A 489 14.56 -30.68 12.76
C THR A 489 14.49 -32.20 12.71
N THR A 490 14.94 -32.78 11.59
CA THR A 490 14.92 -34.23 11.34
C THR A 490 16.30 -34.86 11.51
N ALA A 491 16.34 -36.16 11.82
CA ALA A 491 17.60 -36.89 11.89
C ALA A 491 18.36 -36.84 10.54
N GLY A 492 19.66 -36.58 10.58
CA GLY A 492 20.50 -36.45 9.38
C GLY A 492 20.36 -35.12 8.63
N ALA A 493 19.60 -34.16 9.16
CA ALA A 493 19.58 -32.78 8.68
C ALA A 493 20.97 -32.12 8.79
N TYR A 494 21.22 -31.12 7.95
CA TYR A 494 22.48 -30.37 7.94
C TYR A 494 22.78 -29.70 9.28
N GLN A 495 21.78 -29.06 9.90
CA GLN A 495 21.85 -28.54 11.25
C GLN A 495 20.55 -28.79 12.01
N THR A 496 20.65 -29.44 13.17
CA THR A 496 19.52 -29.84 14.02
C THR A 496 19.23 -28.88 15.16
N ASP A 497 20.23 -28.13 15.63
CA ASP A 497 20.13 -27.29 16.82
C ASP A 497 20.26 -25.80 16.47
N PHE A 498 19.57 -24.94 17.21
CA PHE A 498 19.69 -23.49 17.08
C PHE A 498 20.91 -22.98 17.88
N GLN A 499 21.89 -22.37 17.20
CA GLN A 499 23.24 -22.11 17.76
C GLN A 499 23.51 -20.66 18.24
N GLN A 500 22.52 -19.77 18.33
CA GLN A 500 22.75 -18.39 18.78
C GLN A 500 22.58 -18.22 20.31
N SER A 501 23.47 -17.44 20.95
CA SER A 501 23.64 -17.40 22.41
C SER A 501 23.10 -16.15 23.14
N VAL A 502 22.08 -15.45 22.61
CA VAL A 502 21.44 -14.35 23.34
C VAL A 502 19.97 -14.67 23.63
N ALA A 503 19.66 -14.79 24.93
CA ALA A 503 18.30 -14.81 25.42
C ALA A 503 17.65 -13.45 25.15
N SER A 504 16.47 -13.45 24.52
CA SER A 504 15.59 -12.29 24.53
C SER A 504 15.10 -12.05 25.95
N SER A 505 15.79 -11.20 26.70
CA SER A 505 15.28 -10.70 27.98
C SER A 505 15.00 -9.22 27.88
N GLY A 506 13.71 -8.84 27.88
CA GLY A 506 13.31 -7.47 28.21
C GLY A 506 12.11 -6.94 27.44
N PHE A 507 11.27 -6.23 28.19
CA PHE A 507 10.02 -5.52 27.87
C PHE A 507 10.09 -4.49 26.71
N PHE A 508 11.22 -4.39 25.99
CA PHE A 508 11.41 -3.58 24.77
C PHE A 508 11.88 -4.53 23.66
N GLY A 509 10.95 -5.03 22.84
CA GLY A 509 11.16 -6.10 21.85
C GLY A 509 12.30 -5.88 20.86
N VAL A 510 13.51 -6.30 21.23
CA VAL A 510 14.57 -6.62 20.27
C VAL A 510 14.24 -8.00 19.68
N ILE A 511 14.12 -8.10 18.36
CA ILE A 511 13.95 -9.39 17.66
C ILE A 511 15.17 -10.25 18.03
N GLY A 512 14.91 -11.37 18.71
CA GLY A 512 15.94 -12.36 19.00
C GLY A 512 16.64 -12.83 17.72
N PRO A 513 17.82 -13.43 17.83
CA PRO A 513 18.52 -13.95 16.66
C PRO A 513 17.62 -14.87 15.82
N LEU A 514 17.68 -14.75 14.50
CA LEU A 514 16.97 -15.63 13.55
C LEU A 514 17.95 -16.51 12.79
N SER A 515 17.47 -17.65 12.29
CA SER A 515 18.16 -18.51 11.34
C SER A 515 17.22 -18.89 10.19
N ALA A 516 17.76 -18.91 8.97
CA ALA A 516 17.06 -19.50 7.84
C ALA A 516 16.82 -21.00 8.06
N PHE A 517 15.71 -21.49 7.52
CA PHE A 517 15.42 -22.91 7.47
C PHE A 517 14.98 -23.34 6.08
N VAL A 518 15.08 -24.65 5.84
CA VAL A 518 14.39 -25.35 4.77
C VAL A 518 13.70 -26.58 5.34
N THR A 519 12.41 -26.72 5.06
CA THR A 519 11.59 -27.86 5.48
C THR A 519 10.90 -28.47 4.28
N LYS A 520 11.02 -29.79 4.09
CA LYS A 520 10.31 -30.55 3.07
C LYS A 520 9.17 -31.34 3.71
N PHE A 521 7.93 -31.04 3.34
CA PHE A 521 6.76 -31.83 3.72
C PHE A 521 6.56 -33.00 2.76
N ASN A 522 6.02 -34.10 3.26
CA ASN A 522 5.54 -35.16 2.38
C ASN A 522 4.33 -34.67 1.57
N ALA A 523 4.06 -35.29 0.41
CA ALA A 523 2.98 -34.89 -0.48
C ALA A 523 1.56 -34.89 0.14
N LYS A 524 1.38 -35.56 1.29
CA LYS A 524 0.11 -35.64 2.02
C LYS A 524 -0.03 -34.57 3.12
N GLY A 525 1.00 -33.77 3.37
CA GLY A 525 1.01 -32.76 4.45
C GLY A 525 0.95 -33.35 5.87
N THR A 526 1.21 -34.65 6.05
CA THR A 526 1.07 -35.34 7.35
C THR A 526 2.36 -35.38 8.16
N GLY A 527 3.50 -35.04 7.55
CA GLY A 527 4.79 -35.14 8.19
C GLY A 527 5.92 -34.55 7.35
N LEU A 528 7.07 -34.40 8.01
CA LEU A 528 8.28 -33.84 7.42
C LEU A 528 9.13 -34.97 6.81
N VAL A 529 9.60 -34.78 5.57
CA VAL A 529 10.63 -35.61 4.94
C VAL A 529 12.00 -35.21 5.50
N TYR A 530 12.27 -33.90 5.55
CA TYR A 530 13.39 -33.34 6.31
C TYR A 530 13.09 -31.92 6.77
N SER A 531 13.78 -31.45 7.79
CA SER A 531 13.79 -30.05 8.22
C SER A 531 15.15 -29.69 8.82
N THR A 532 15.72 -28.58 8.38
CA THR A 532 17.07 -28.16 8.76
C THR A 532 17.18 -26.64 8.89
N TYR A 533 18.01 -26.19 9.83
CA TYR A 533 18.55 -24.83 9.82
C TYR A 533 19.62 -24.68 8.74
N ILE A 534 19.84 -23.46 8.28
CA ILE A 534 20.85 -23.11 7.26
C ILE A 534 21.84 -22.07 7.79
N PRO A 535 22.98 -22.48 8.35
CA PRO A 535 24.12 -21.59 8.55
C PRO A 535 24.98 -21.51 7.27
N THR A 536 25.55 -20.35 6.98
CA THR A 536 26.57 -20.18 5.92
C THR A 536 28.01 -20.25 6.44
N ASP A 537 28.20 -20.34 7.76
CA ASP A 537 29.50 -20.53 8.40
C ASP A 537 29.41 -21.55 9.55
N ASN A 538 30.55 -21.89 10.16
CA ASN A 538 30.64 -22.87 11.24
C ASN A 538 29.91 -22.38 12.51
N GLN A 539 28.58 -22.51 12.51
CA GLN A 539 27.66 -22.42 13.65
C GLN A 539 27.23 -21.01 14.11
N LYS A 540 27.26 -19.97 13.26
CA LYS A 540 26.77 -18.63 13.66
C LYS A 540 25.41 -18.22 13.08
N ASN A 541 24.69 -19.11 12.38
CA ASN A 541 23.38 -18.80 11.79
C ASN A 541 23.40 -17.47 11.00
N THR A 542 24.46 -17.26 10.22
CA THR A 542 24.73 -16.00 9.51
C THR A 542 23.65 -15.65 8.48
N VAL A 543 22.89 -16.65 8.00
CA VAL A 543 21.66 -16.43 7.25
C VAL A 543 20.48 -16.31 8.21
N ALA A 544 19.83 -15.15 8.20
CA ALA A 544 18.69 -14.84 9.05
C ALA A 544 17.36 -15.39 8.50
N GLY A 545 17.22 -15.55 7.18
CA GLY A 545 15.97 -16.03 6.57
C GLY A 545 16.11 -16.40 5.09
N THR A 546 15.26 -17.33 4.64
CA THR A 546 15.09 -17.67 3.22
C THR A 546 14.00 -16.78 2.60
N GLN A 547 14.38 -15.86 1.71
CA GLN A 547 13.46 -14.92 1.05
C GLN A 547 12.79 -15.49 -0.20
N ALA A 548 13.50 -16.36 -0.92
CA ALA A 548 13.03 -17.00 -2.14
C ALA A 548 13.56 -18.44 -2.20
N LEU A 549 12.82 -19.34 -2.84
CA LEU A 549 13.16 -20.77 -2.89
C LEU A 549 12.74 -21.36 -4.24
N VAL A 550 13.65 -22.10 -4.87
CA VAL A 550 13.37 -22.93 -6.07
C VAL A 550 14.03 -24.30 -5.94
N VAL A 551 13.48 -25.30 -6.63
CA VAL A 551 13.96 -26.69 -6.58
C VAL A 551 14.30 -27.14 -7.99
N ASP A 552 15.50 -27.73 -8.16
CA ASP A 552 15.92 -28.26 -9.46
C ASP A 552 15.37 -29.68 -9.72
N ALA A 553 15.56 -30.19 -10.94
CA ALA A 553 15.07 -31.52 -11.33
C ALA A 553 15.71 -32.68 -10.54
N ALA A 554 16.86 -32.47 -9.91
CA ALA A 554 17.50 -33.45 -9.03
C ALA A 554 17.00 -33.35 -7.57
N GLY A 555 16.11 -32.39 -7.29
CA GLY A 555 15.55 -32.13 -5.97
C GLY A 555 16.43 -31.25 -5.09
N ASN A 556 17.53 -30.67 -5.61
CA ASN A 556 18.35 -29.75 -4.83
C ASN A 556 17.60 -28.43 -4.63
N VAL A 557 17.74 -27.86 -3.44
CA VAL A 557 17.04 -26.63 -3.06
C VAL A 557 17.97 -25.44 -3.18
N TRP A 558 17.52 -24.41 -3.86
CA TRP A 558 18.20 -23.13 -4.00
C TRP A 558 17.45 -22.09 -3.20
N ILE A 559 18.16 -21.36 -2.34
CA ILE A 559 17.56 -20.32 -1.52
C ILE A 559 18.25 -18.97 -1.75
N GLY A 560 17.42 -17.93 -1.83
CA GLY A 560 17.85 -16.54 -1.73
C GLY A 560 17.82 -16.16 -0.26
N ALA A 561 18.96 -15.75 0.29
CA ALA A 561 19.17 -15.67 1.71
C ALA A 561 19.37 -14.21 2.18
N ALA A 562 18.63 -13.82 3.22
CA ALA A 562 18.88 -12.59 3.97
C ALA A 562 19.92 -12.85 5.06
N LEU A 563 20.89 -11.94 5.22
CA LEU A 563 21.97 -12.08 6.21
C LEU A 563 21.65 -11.36 7.53
N ASN A 564 22.21 -11.86 8.64
CA ASN A 564 22.00 -11.28 9.96
C ASN A 564 22.81 -9.97 10.14
N PRO A 565 22.14 -8.81 10.32
CA PRO A 565 22.81 -7.51 10.37
C PRO A 565 23.69 -7.31 11.62
N GLY A 566 23.52 -8.14 12.67
CA GLY A 566 24.35 -8.10 13.89
C GLY A 566 25.64 -8.92 13.80
N ILE A 567 25.79 -9.76 12.77
CA ILE A 567 26.94 -10.68 12.57
C ILE A 567 27.77 -10.25 11.36
N VAL A 568 27.13 -9.65 10.35
CA VAL A 568 27.78 -9.13 9.15
C VAL A 568 27.86 -7.60 9.24
N PRO A 569 29.02 -6.96 8.99
CA PRO A 569 29.12 -5.50 9.00
C PRO A 569 28.07 -4.88 8.06
N THR A 570 27.42 -3.81 8.52
CA THR A 570 26.29 -3.18 7.84
C THR A 570 26.55 -2.95 6.35
N GLY A 571 25.76 -3.60 5.49
CA GLY A 571 25.70 -3.34 4.05
C GLY A 571 26.36 -4.36 3.11
N ILE A 572 26.33 -5.67 3.41
CA ILE A 572 27.09 -6.67 2.65
C ILE A 572 26.26 -7.92 2.33
N GLY A 573 25.83 -8.04 1.07
CA GLY A 573 25.71 -9.30 0.32
C GLY A 573 24.38 -10.07 0.34
N ALA A 574 23.78 -10.23 -0.84
CA ALA A 574 22.87 -11.35 -1.11
C ALA A 574 23.65 -12.66 -1.05
N SER A 575 23.06 -13.66 -0.39
CA SER A 575 23.55 -15.03 -0.44
C SER A 575 22.64 -15.88 -1.30
N VAL A 576 23.20 -16.67 -2.20
CA VAL A 576 22.51 -17.83 -2.78
C VAL A 576 23.12 -19.07 -2.14
N VAL A 577 22.28 -19.96 -1.62
CA VAL A 577 22.73 -21.24 -1.03
C VAL A 577 22.05 -22.39 -1.76
N LYS A 578 22.83 -23.42 -2.11
CA LYS A 578 22.34 -24.64 -2.72
C LYS A 578 22.49 -25.80 -1.74
N LEU A 579 21.38 -26.47 -1.43
CA LEU A 579 21.31 -27.65 -0.57
C LEU A 579 21.03 -28.89 -1.39
N ASN A 580 21.56 -30.03 -0.95
CA ASN A 580 21.22 -31.31 -1.56
C ASN A 580 19.75 -31.68 -1.31
N SER A 581 19.24 -32.63 -2.10
CA SER A 581 17.84 -33.06 -2.05
C SER A 581 17.37 -33.72 -0.76
N THR A 582 18.30 -34.08 0.13
CA THR A 582 18.01 -34.65 1.45
C THR A 582 18.08 -33.61 2.58
N GLY A 583 18.48 -32.36 2.28
CA GLY A 583 18.69 -31.32 3.30
C GLY A 583 19.81 -31.61 4.29
N SER A 584 20.71 -32.55 3.96
CA SER A 584 21.78 -33.01 4.84
C SER A 584 23.12 -32.30 4.59
N ALA A 585 23.24 -31.57 3.47
CA ALA A 585 24.47 -30.86 3.13
C ALA A 585 24.17 -29.58 2.33
N VAL A 586 24.89 -28.51 2.65
CA VAL A 586 25.08 -27.36 1.75
C VAL A 586 26.10 -27.76 0.69
N LEU A 587 25.69 -27.77 -0.58
CA LEU A 587 26.53 -28.11 -1.73
C LEU A 587 27.40 -26.94 -2.17
N ALA A 588 26.84 -25.72 -2.14
CA ALA A 588 27.52 -24.51 -2.51
C ALA A 588 26.83 -23.28 -1.91
N SER A 589 27.57 -22.19 -1.76
CA SER A 589 27.02 -20.88 -1.38
C SER A 589 27.84 -19.76 -2.02
N ALA A 590 27.17 -18.72 -2.51
CA ALA A 590 27.81 -17.51 -3.00
C ALA A 590 27.30 -16.31 -2.19
N VAL A 591 28.22 -15.54 -1.61
CA VAL A 591 27.92 -14.25 -0.96
C VAL A 591 28.59 -13.17 -1.80
N GLN A 592 27.81 -12.24 -2.32
CA GLN A 592 28.32 -11.23 -3.23
C GLN A 592 27.95 -9.83 -2.75
N ALA A 593 28.96 -9.08 -2.29
CA ALA A 593 28.79 -7.71 -1.81
C ALA A 593 28.17 -6.80 -2.89
N GLY A 594 27.40 -5.81 -2.46
CA GLY A 594 26.70 -4.87 -3.34
C GLY A 594 25.37 -5.36 -3.89
N LEU A 595 25.12 -6.67 -3.92
CA LEU A 595 23.76 -7.21 -4.09
C LEU A 595 23.01 -7.01 -2.79
N GLY A 596 21.89 -6.29 -2.84
CA GLY A 596 21.08 -5.96 -1.67
C GLY A 596 20.14 -7.10 -1.28
N ASN A 597 18.85 -6.79 -1.21
CA ASN A 597 17.81 -7.76 -0.89
C ASN A 597 17.49 -8.65 -2.09
N VAL A 598 17.42 -9.96 -1.88
CA VAL A 598 16.89 -10.92 -2.86
C VAL A 598 15.41 -11.12 -2.62
N ALA A 599 14.60 -10.90 -3.63
CA ALA A 599 13.16 -11.10 -3.59
C ALA A 599 12.71 -12.36 -4.32
N ALA A 600 13.40 -12.76 -5.40
CA ALA A 600 12.99 -13.88 -6.23
C ALA A 600 14.16 -14.65 -6.85
N LEU A 601 13.89 -15.92 -7.18
CA LEU A 601 14.81 -16.84 -7.85
C LEU A 601 14.12 -17.52 -9.05
N ALA A 602 14.89 -17.81 -10.09
CA ALA A 602 14.49 -18.68 -11.19
C ALA A 602 15.69 -19.52 -11.68
N LEU A 603 15.43 -20.69 -12.24
CA LEU A 603 16.45 -21.56 -12.83
C LEU A 603 16.26 -21.64 -14.34
N ASP A 604 17.37 -21.63 -15.10
CA ASP A 604 17.34 -22.05 -16.50
C ASP A 604 17.47 -23.58 -16.65
N ALA A 605 17.34 -24.07 -17.88
CA ALA A 605 17.44 -25.50 -18.19
C ALA A 605 18.81 -26.12 -17.82
N SER A 606 19.85 -25.31 -17.65
CA SER A 606 21.18 -25.75 -17.20
C SER A 606 21.36 -25.65 -15.67
N SER A 607 20.30 -25.32 -14.94
CA SER A 607 20.32 -25.04 -13.50
C SER A 607 21.24 -23.89 -13.10
N ASN A 608 21.48 -22.93 -14.01
CA ASN A 608 22.01 -21.63 -13.60
C ASN A 608 20.90 -20.86 -12.90
N VAL A 609 21.26 -20.11 -11.86
CA VAL A 609 20.29 -19.40 -11.03
C VAL A 609 20.28 -17.92 -11.35
N TYR A 610 19.09 -17.42 -11.63
CA TYR A 610 18.78 -16.00 -11.75
C TYR A 610 18.21 -15.51 -10.43
N VAL A 611 18.65 -14.33 -10.02
CA VAL A 611 18.28 -13.68 -8.77
C VAL A 611 17.83 -12.27 -9.10
N ALA A 612 16.67 -11.86 -8.59
CA ALA A 612 16.20 -10.49 -8.69
C ALA A 612 15.83 -9.94 -7.31
N GLY A 613 15.93 -8.61 -7.20
CA GLY A 613 15.62 -7.90 -5.97
C GLY A 613 15.98 -6.44 -6.07
N SER A 614 16.40 -5.83 -4.96
CA SER A 614 16.80 -4.43 -4.92
C SER A 614 18.08 -4.17 -4.12
N THR A 615 18.83 -3.13 -4.49
CA THR A 615 20.05 -2.71 -3.79
C THR A 615 20.00 -1.24 -3.42
N SER A 616 20.41 -0.90 -2.19
CA SER A 616 20.65 0.49 -1.77
C SER A 616 22.09 0.94 -2.00
N GLN A 617 22.92 0.08 -2.60
CA GLN A 617 24.34 0.35 -2.88
C GLN A 617 24.63 0.19 -4.37
N ALA A 618 23.86 0.84 -5.24
CA ALA A 618 24.11 0.86 -6.69
C ALA A 618 25.58 1.18 -7.04
N ALA A 619 26.21 2.09 -6.29
CA ALA A 619 27.63 2.44 -6.47
C ALA A 619 28.62 1.26 -6.28
N LYS A 620 28.22 0.21 -5.55
CA LYS A 620 29.01 -1.00 -5.29
C LYS A 620 28.42 -2.25 -5.94
N PHE A 621 27.39 -2.09 -6.77
CA PHE A 621 26.75 -3.21 -7.43
C PHE A 621 27.74 -3.91 -8.38
N PRO A 622 27.84 -5.25 -8.36
CA PRO A 622 28.82 -6.00 -9.15
C PRO A 622 28.37 -6.17 -10.61
N ALA A 623 28.10 -5.06 -11.31
CA ALA A 623 27.71 -5.12 -12.72
C ALA A 623 28.79 -5.82 -13.55
N THR A 624 28.39 -6.81 -14.35
CA THR A 624 29.33 -7.54 -15.21
C THR A 624 29.67 -6.74 -16.48
N PRO A 625 30.81 -7.00 -17.14
CA PRO A 625 31.08 -6.42 -18.46
C PRO A 625 29.94 -6.69 -19.44
N GLY A 626 29.44 -5.64 -20.08
CA GLY A 626 28.29 -5.73 -21.00
C GLY A 626 26.92 -5.71 -20.33
N ALA A 627 26.83 -5.48 -19.02
CA ALA A 627 25.55 -5.27 -18.33
C ALA A 627 24.73 -4.17 -19.00
N PHE A 628 23.41 -4.38 -19.09
CA PHE A 628 22.46 -3.40 -19.63
C PHE A 628 22.59 -2.05 -18.92
N GLN A 629 22.68 -2.07 -17.59
CA GLN A 629 22.85 -0.90 -16.75
C GLN A 629 23.85 -1.22 -15.62
N SER A 630 24.99 -0.52 -15.63
CA SER A 630 26.00 -0.62 -14.57
C SER A 630 25.77 0.35 -13.42
N PHE A 631 25.07 1.47 -13.68
CA PHE A 631 24.61 2.45 -12.70
C PHE A 631 23.23 3.00 -13.13
N PRO A 632 22.33 3.33 -12.19
CA PRO A 632 21.05 3.94 -12.52
C PRO A 632 21.28 5.26 -13.26
N LEU A 633 20.46 5.56 -14.26
CA LEU A 633 20.58 6.82 -15.00
C LEU A 633 19.88 7.93 -14.19
N PRO A 634 20.59 9.02 -13.81
CA PRO A 634 19.97 10.12 -13.09
C PRO A 634 19.06 10.96 -14.01
N ALA A 635 17.95 11.48 -13.46
CA ALA A 635 17.21 12.57 -14.10
C ALA A 635 18.10 13.82 -14.20
N ILE A 636 18.07 14.53 -15.33
CA ILE A 636 18.84 15.76 -15.51
C ILE A 636 17.88 16.96 -15.46
N PRO A 637 18.15 17.96 -14.59
CA PRO A 637 19.32 18.08 -13.71
C PRO A 637 19.09 17.35 -12.38
N ALA A 638 20.09 16.59 -11.91
CA ALA A 638 20.04 15.96 -10.60
C ALA A 638 19.80 17.02 -9.51
N LEU A 639 18.71 16.88 -8.74
CA LEU A 639 18.42 17.73 -7.58
C LEU A 639 19.47 17.44 -6.48
N ILE A 640 20.07 18.48 -5.90
CA ILE A 640 21.28 18.40 -5.04
C ILE A 640 21.05 17.77 -3.65
N TYR A 641 19.88 17.17 -3.40
CA TYR A 641 19.68 16.27 -2.27
C TYR A 641 19.62 14.78 -2.65
N GLN A 642 19.75 14.45 -3.93
CA GLN A 642 19.95 13.08 -4.40
C GLN A 642 21.39 12.92 -4.86
N ALA A 643 22.09 11.94 -4.28
CA ALA A 643 23.42 11.57 -4.73
C ALA A 643 23.40 11.21 -6.24
N PRO A 644 24.53 11.22 -6.96
CA PRO A 644 24.62 10.81 -8.37
C PRO A 644 24.24 9.33 -8.66
N SER A 645 23.74 8.61 -7.66
CA SER A 645 23.12 7.28 -7.77
C SER A 645 21.61 7.46 -7.80
N GLY A 646 20.90 6.81 -8.74
CA GLY A 646 19.44 6.69 -8.76
C GLY A 646 18.87 6.63 -7.35
N GLY A 647 17.96 7.55 -7.03
CA GLY A 647 17.67 7.97 -5.67
C GLY A 647 16.93 6.92 -4.87
N GLY A 648 17.65 5.93 -4.31
CA GLY A 648 17.12 5.01 -3.31
C GLY A 648 17.53 3.56 -3.51
N LEU A 649 16.54 2.67 -3.51
CA LEU A 649 16.71 1.26 -3.87
C LEU A 649 16.68 1.15 -5.39
N ASP A 650 17.55 0.34 -5.99
CA ASP A 650 17.52 0.06 -7.43
C ASP A 650 17.24 -1.41 -7.67
N ALA A 651 16.36 -1.73 -8.62
CA ALA A 651 16.11 -3.12 -8.98
C ALA A 651 17.34 -3.73 -9.67
N PHE A 652 17.56 -5.02 -9.48
CA PHE A 652 18.66 -5.73 -10.14
C PHE A 652 18.26 -7.12 -10.61
N VAL A 653 19.06 -7.65 -11.54
CA VAL A 653 19.08 -9.06 -11.91
C VAL A 653 20.52 -9.56 -11.95
N ALA A 654 20.77 -10.74 -11.42
CA ALA A 654 22.08 -11.39 -11.46
C ALA A 654 21.94 -12.89 -11.75
N LYS A 655 22.90 -13.46 -12.47
CA LYS A 655 22.96 -14.85 -12.91
C LYS A 655 24.24 -15.51 -12.41
N TRP A 656 24.13 -16.63 -11.72
CA TRP A 656 25.27 -17.49 -11.36
C TRP A 656 25.26 -18.80 -12.11
N ASP A 657 26.45 -19.39 -12.28
CA ASP A 657 26.58 -20.76 -12.74
C ASP A 657 25.95 -21.77 -11.74
N SER A 658 25.69 -22.98 -12.22
CA SER A 658 25.02 -24.04 -11.45
C SER A 658 25.83 -24.56 -10.24
N SER A 659 27.11 -24.16 -10.14
CA SER A 659 28.03 -24.44 -9.02
C SER A 659 28.19 -23.27 -8.04
N LEU A 660 27.57 -22.11 -8.28
CA LEU A 660 27.74 -20.88 -7.48
C LEU A 660 29.20 -20.41 -7.35
N THR A 661 30.01 -20.70 -8.36
CA THR A 661 31.43 -20.32 -8.42
C THR A 661 31.68 -19.07 -9.23
N HIS A 662 30.82 -18.76 -10.21
CA HIS A 662 30.97 -17.58 -11.07
C HIS A 662 29.67 -16.82 -11.20
N LEU A 663 29.75 -15.51 -11.01
CA LEU A 663 28.72 -14.56 -11.43
C LEU A 663 28.86 -14.38 -12.95
N LEU A 664 27.92 -14.93 -13.71
CA LEU A 664 27.94 -14.95 -15.17
C LEU A 664 27.45 -13.62 -15.78
N ALA A 665 26.43 -13.01 -15.17
CA ALA A 665 25.89 -11.74 -15.61
C ALA A 665 25.25 -11.00 -14.42
N ALA A 666 25.32 -9.68 -14.38
CA ALA A 666 24.60 -8.86 -13.41
C ALA A 666 24.35 -7.45 -13.95
N THR A 667 23.11 -6.98 -13.83
CA THR A 667 22.70 -5.64 -14.28
C THR A 667 21.74 -5.01 -13.27
N LEU A 668 21.76 -3.68 -13.21
CA LEU A 668 20.68 -2.89 -12.60
C LEU A 668 19.52 -2.71 -13.59
N LEU A 669 18.38 -2.30 -13.07
CA LEU A 669 17.20 -1.86 -13.81
C LEU A 669 16.48 -0.78 -12.98
N GLY A 670 16.80 0.48 -13.20
CA GLY A 670 16.23 1.58 -12.42
C GLY A 670 16.49 2.98 -12.98
N GLY A 671 15.83 3.97 -12.37
CA GLY A 671 15.84 5.38 -12.74
C GLY A 671 16.26 6.29 -11.58
N GLU A 672 15.59 7.44 -11.45
CA GLU A 672 15.96 8.52 -10.55
C GLU A 672 15.38 8.41 -9.12
N LEU A 673 14.45 7.48 -8.89
CA LEU A 673 13.76 7.22 -7.63
C LEU A 673 13.78 5.71 -7.30
N PRO A 674 13.25 5.26 -6.15
CA PRO A 674 13.34 3.86 -5.77
C PRO A 674 12.62 2.90 -6.74
N ASP A 675 13.32 1.83 -7.10
CA ASP A 675 12.88 0.73 -7.95
C ASP A 675 13.11 -0.60 -7.23
N THR A 676 12.20 -1.55 -7.41
CA THR A 676 12.32 -2.87 -6.77
C THR A 676 11.78 -3.95 -7.68
N ALA A 677 12.60 -4.97 -7.95
CA ALA A 677 12.13 -6.21 -8.56
C ALA A 677 11.58 -7.15 -7.47
N THR A 678 10.38 -7.67 -7.70
CA THR A 678 9.66 -8.59 -6.81
C THR A 678 9.59 -10.01 -7.39
N SER A 679 9.73 -10.16 -8.71
CA SER A 679 9.69 -11.46 -9.38
C SER A 679 10.72 -11.55 -10.51
N VAL A 680 11.18 -12.79 -10.76
CA VAL A 680 11.98 -13.14 -11.93
C VAL A 680 11.52 -14.49 -12.46
N ALA A 681 11.44 -14.62 -13.78
CA ALA A 681 11.15 -15.86 -14.48
C ALA A 681 12.01 -15.97 -15.74
N VAL A 682 12.26 -17.20 -16.20
CA VAL A 682 13.02 -17.46 -17.42
C VAL A 682 12.14 -18.28 -18.36
N ASP A 683 11.99 -17.83 -19.60
CA ASP A 683 11.22 -18.57 -20.59
C ASP A 683 12.07 -19.64 -21.30
N SER A 684 11.43 -20.44 -22.15
CA SER A 684 12.11 -21.51 -22.91
C SER A 684 13.13 -21.01 -23.94
N SER A 685 13.07 -19.72 -24.33
CA SER A 685 14.04 -19.08 -25.21
C SER A 685 15.26 -18.56 -24.47
N GLY A 686 15.18 -18.46 -23.14
CA GLY A 686 16.20 -17.88 -22.27
C GLY A 686 16.00 -16.39 -22.00
N ALA A 687 14.87 -15.80 -22.40
CA ALA A 687 14.52 -14.43 -22.01
C ALA A 687 14.21 -14.37 -20.51
N VAL A 688 14.71 -13.34 -19.85
CA VAL A 688 14.62 -13.15 -18.41
C VAL A 688 13.56 -12.09 -18.12
N ILE A 689 12.40 -12.52 -17.64
CA ILE A 689 11.27 -11.66 -17.32
C ILE A 689 11.41 -11.19 -15.88
N VAL A 690 11.30 -9.88 -15.66
CA VAL A 690 11.43 -9.22 -14.35
C VAL A 690 10.26 -8.30 -14.17
N SER A 691 9.71 -8.25 -12.96
CA SER A 691 8.66 -7.30 -12.62
C SER A 691 8.82 -6.74 -11.22
N GLY A 692 8.10 -5.65 -10.97
CA GLY A 692 8.01 -5.08 -9.64
C GLY A 692 7.33 -3.72 -9.65
N TYR A 693 7.90 -2.77 -8.92
CA TYR A 693 7.42 -1.38 -8.89
C TYR A 693 8.57 -0.39 -9.01
N THR A 694 8.23 0.79 -9.50
CA THR A 694 9.13 1.91 -9.76
C THR A 694 8.44 3.21 -9.34
N ASP A 695 9.15 4.01 -8.55
CA ASP A 695 8.78 5.40 -8.26
C ASP A 695 9.37 6.36 -9.32
N SER A 696 10.27 5.83 -10.16
CA SER A 696 10.98 6.56 -11.21
C SER A 696 10.09 6.90 -12.40
N LYS A 697 10.22 8.13 -12.89
CA LYS A 697 9.66 8.61 -14.16
C LYS A 697 10.63 8.49 -15.31
N ALA A 698 11.93 8.35 -15.03
CA ALA A 698 12.97 7.97 -15.98
C ALA A 698 13.36 6.48 -15.86
N PHE A 699 12.42 5.61 -15.46
CA PHE A 699 12.66 4.16 -15.50
C PHE A 699 12.97 3.71 -16.95
N PRO A 700 13.94 2.80 -17.17
CA PRO A 700 14.28 2.34 -18.51
C PRO A 700 13.10 1.64 -19.21
N THR A 701 12.61 2.24 -20.29
CA THR A 701 11.59 1.66 -21.17
C THR A 701 12.17 1.32 -22.54
N HIS A 702 11.63 0.26 -23.15
CA HIS A 702 11.92 -0.16 -24.52
C HIS A 702 10.62 -0.71 -25.08
N THR A 703 10.19 -0.21 -26.24
CA THR A 703 8.87 -0.55 -26.84
C THR A 703 7.67 -0.53 -25.87
N PRO A 704 7.55 0.43 -24.93
CA PRO A 704 6.44 0.41 -23.97
C PRO A 704 5.10 0.56 -24.69
N PHE A 705 4.04 0.06 -24.07
CA PHE A 705 2.67 0.43 -24.46
C PHE A 705 2.09 1.53 -23.57
N GLN A 706 2.69 1.82 -22.41
CA GLN A 706 2.27 2.95 -21.57
C GLN A 706 3.42 3.64 -20.83
N ALA A 707 3.21 4.92 -20.51
CA ALA A 707 4.01 5.72 -19.59
C ALA A 707 3.52 5.55 -18.13
N SER A 708 4.15 6.27 -17.19
CA SER A 708 3.82 6.20 -15.76
C SER A 708 2.62 7.09 -15.40
N PHE A 709 1.55 6.50 -14.85
CA PHE A 709 0.30 7.19 -14.50
C PHE A 709 0.20 7.65 -13.04
N SER A 710 1.04 7.14 -12.15
CA SER A 710 0.98 7.41 -10.71
C SER A 710 2.37 7.66 -10.13
N SER A 711 2.47 8.08 -8.87
CA SER A 711 3.76 8.27 -8.19
C SER A 711 4.54 6.97 -7.98
N ARG A 712 3.87 5.81 -8.06
CA ARG A 712 4.46 4.47 -8.01
C ARG A 712 3.77 3.58 -9.03
N ALA A 713 4.45 3.27 -10.13
CA ALA A 713 3.93 2.38 -11.15
C ALA A 713 4.46 0.97 -10.96
N GLY A 714 3.68 -0.02 -11.37
CA GLY A 714 4.23 -1.36 -11.60
C GLY A 714 5.11 -1.33 -12.86
N PHE A 715 5.99 -2.32 -13.01
CA PHE A 715 6.69 -2.53 -14.28
C PHE A 715 6.80 -4.01 -14.61
N VAL A 716 6.97 -4.27 -15.90
CA VAL A 716 7.43 -5.56 -16.42
C VAL A 716 8.46 -5.32 -17.52
N ALA A 717 9.54 -6.09 -17.49
CA ALA A 717 10.67 -5.98 -18.40
C ALA A 717 11.17 -7.37 -18.80
N ALA A 718 11.73 -7.49 -20.00
CA ALA A 718 12.48 -8.67 -20.42
C ALA A 718 13.90 -8.30 -20.81
N LEU A 719 14.86 -9.05 -20.28
CA LEU A 719 16.27 -8.97 -20.65
C LEU A 719 16.67 -10.21 -21.44
N ASP A 720 17.68 -10.08 -22.30
CA ASP A 720 18.31 -11.23 -22.92
C ASP A 720 19.02 -12.12 -21.87
N SER A 721 19.38 -13.34 -22.27
CA SER A 721 20.00 -14.32 -21.36
C SER A 721 21.34 -13.87 -20.74
N ASN A 722 22.01 -12.88 -21.34
CA ASN A 722 23.26 -12.28 -20.87
C ASN A 722 23.04 -11.01 -20.02
N LEU A 723 21.79 -10.57 -19.81
CA LEU A 723 21.45 -9.35 -19.07
C LEU A 723 22.11 -8.08 -19.64
N SER A 724 22.32 -8.06 -20.96
CA SER A 724 23.00 -7.00 -21.70
C SER A 724 22.06 -6.09 -22.49
N GLN A 725 20.88 -6.59 -22.83
CA GLN A 725 19.90 -5.88 -23.64
C GLN A 725 18.49 -6.03 -23.09
N LEU A 726 17.78 -4.90 -23.04
CA LEU A 726 16.36 -4.83 -22.73
C LEU A 726 15.57 -5.13 -24.02
N MET A 727 14.84 -6.25 -24.03
CA MET A 727 14.04 -6.70 -25.17
C MET A 727 12.68 -6.01 -25.24
N PHE A 728 12.14 -5.64 -24.07
CA PHE A 728 11.04 -4.69 -23.88
C PHE A 728 10.99 -4.27 -22.39
N SER A 729 10.34 -3.15 -22.10
CA SER A 729 9.97 -2.73 -20.74
C SER A 729 8.84 -1.72 -20.79
N THR A 730 7.86 -1.89 -19.90
CA THR A 730 6.70 -0.99 -19.82
C THR A 730 6.21 -0.83 -18.39
N TYR A 731 5.64 0.33 -18.10
CA TYR A 731 4.91 0.56 -16.86
C TYR A 731 3.58 -0.20 -16.85
N LEU A 732 3.04 -0.45 -15.66
CA LEU A 732 1.74 -1.07 -15.39
C LEU A 732 1.00 -0.31 -14.27
N GLY A 733 -0.32 -0.40 -14.28
CA GLY A 733 -1.20 0.29 -13.33
C GLY A 733 -1.89 1.51 -13.93
N ASP A 734 -2.65 2.21 -13.09
CA ASP A 734 -3.44 3.39 -13.44
C ASP A 734 -2.96 4.62 -12.66
N GLY A 735 -3.84 5.60 -12.45
CA GLY A 735 -3.54 6.79 -11.64
C GLY A 735 -3.27 6.51 -10.16
N ARG A 736 -3.49 5.28 -9.68
CA ARG A 736 -3.19 4.86 -8.30
C ARG A 736 -1.81 4.19 -8.22
N PRO A 737 -1.13 4.29 -7.07
CA PRO A 737 0.05 3.48 -6.79
C PRO A 737 -0.22 1.99 -7.05
N PHE A 738 0.65 1.33 -7.81
CA PHE A 738 0.49 -0.07 -8.22
C PHE A 738 1.81 -0.82 -8.10
N ALA A 739 1.76 -2.08 -7.68
CA ALA A 739 2.92 -2.97 -7.64
C ALA A 739 2.59 -4.32 -8.27
N VAL A 740 3.54 -4.86 -9.03
CA VAL A 740 3.48 -6.22 -9.57
C VAL A 740 4.16 -7.17 -8.60
N TYR A 741 3.57 -8.33 -8.36
CA TYR A 741 4.10 -9.37 -7.46
C TYR A 741 4.38 -10.71 -8.17
N GLY A 742 4.02 -10.83 -9.45
CA GLY A 742 4.46 -11.94 -10.29
C GLY A 742 4.27 -11.64 -11.77
N ALA A 743 5.29 -11.94 -12.57
CA ALA A 743 5.23 -11.97 -14.02
C ALA A 743 5.85 -13.28 -14.51
N VAL A 744 5.05 -14.11 -15.16
CA VAL A 744 5.42 -15.48 -15.53
C VAL A 744 5.12 -15.76 -17.01
N PRO A 745 6.03 -16.43 -17.74
CA PRO A 745 5.74 -16.88 -19.09
C PRO A 745 4.56 -17.86 -19.11
N ASP A 746 3.69 -17.76 -20.12
CA ASP A 746 2.54 -18.67 -20.28
C ASP A 746 2.88 -19.95 -21.07
N GLY A 747 4.15 -20.14 -21.45
CA GLY A 747 4.62 -21.24 -22.29
C GLY A 747 4.36 -21.07 -23.80
N SER A 748 3.58 -20.06 -24.20
CA SER A 748 3.25 -19.73 -25.60
C SER A 748 3.95 -18.46 -26.10
N GLY A 749 4.91 -17.93 -25.33
CA GLY A 749 5.63 -16.68 -25.63
C GLY A 749 4.92 -15.40 -25.17
N ASN A 750 3.86 -15.51 -24.35
CA ASN A 750 3.24 -14.36 -23.70
C ASN A 750 3.62 -14.33 -22.21
N ILE A 751 3.22 -13.25 -21.52
CA ILE A 751 3.44 -13.09 -20.08
C ILE A 751 2.10 -12.93 -19.38
N LEU A 752 1.93 -13.64 -18.29
CA LEU A 752 0.86 -13.44 -17.32
C LEU A 752 1.41 -12.64 -16.16
N VAL A 753 0.73 -11.56 -15.78
CA VAL A 753 1.17 -10.62 -14.75
C VAL A 753 0.08 -10.48 -13.70
N ALA A 754 0.43 -10.43 -12.42
CA ALA A 754 -0.48 -10.08 -11.34
C ALA A 754 0.14 -9.08 -10.37
N GLY A 755 -0.68 -8.15 -9.91
CA GLY A 755 -0.31 -7.10 -8.97
C GLY A 755 -1.51 -6.53 -8.23
N SER A 756 -1.28 -5.53 -7.41
CA SER A 756 -2.36 -4.82 -6.72
C SER A 756 -2.12 -3.32 -6.61
N THR A 757 -3.22 -2.56 -6.56
CA THR A 757 -3.14 -1.15 -6.17
C THR A 757 -2.77 -1.04 -4.69
N LEU A 758 -2.10 0.05 -4.30
CA LEU A 758 -1.60 0.25 -2.93
C LEU A 758 -2.36 1.32 -2.16
N SER A 759 -3.31 1.99 -2.82
CA SER A 759 -4.25 2.89 -2.17
C SER A 759 -5.67 2.63 -2.65
N PRO A 760 -6.68 2.93 -1.81
CA PRO A 760 -8.04 3.16 -2.27
C PRO A 760 -8.06 4.31 -3.29
N GLY A 761 -8.92 4.25 -4.29
CA GLY A 761 -9.07 5.34 -5.26
C GLY A 761 -10.06 5.00 -6.38
N GLY A 762 -10.41 6.01 -7.18
CA GLY A 762 -11.51 5.99 -8.16
C GLY A 762 -11.46 4.91 -9.25
N ALA A 763 -12.51 4.91 -10.09
CA ALA A 763 -12.79 3.86 -11.08
C ALA A 763 -11.55 3.46 -11.90
N PHE A 764 -11.22 2.16 -11.90
CA PHE A 764 -10.24 1.59 -12.82
C PHE A 764 -10.82 1.67 -14.24
N VAL A 765 -10.17 2.41 -15.13
CA VAL A 765 -10.56 2.47 -16.54
C VAL A 765 -9.78 1.39 -17.29
N GLY A 766 -10.45 0.30 -17.69
CA GLY A 766 -9.86 -0.75 -18.55
C GLY A 766 -9.91 -2.20 -18.04
N GLY A 767 -10.75 -2.53 -17.05
CA GLY A 767 -11.01 -3.91 -16.60
C GLY A 767 -12.47 -4.32 -16.78
N ASP A 768 -12.76 -5.62 -16.68
CA ASP A 768 -14.08 -6.25 -16.87
C ASP A 768 -15.29 -5.37 -16.48
N ASN A 769 -16.20 -5.18 -17.44
CA ASN A 769 -17.59 -4.75 -17.25
C ASN A 769 -17.86 -3.45 -16.47
N GLY A 770 -16.97 -2.45 -16.51
CA GLY A 770 -17.28 -1.12 -15.94
C GLY A 770 -17.54 -1.14 -14.43
N ALA A 771 -17.05 -2.17 -13.72
CA ALA A 771 -17.16 -2.27 -12.28
C ALA A 771 -16.35 -1.14 -11.61
N SER A 772 -17.08 -0.22 -10.98
CA SER A 772 -16.48 0.80 -10.12
C SER A 772 -16.38 0.24 -8.71
N PHE A 773 -15.16 0.03 -8.23
CA PHE A 773 -14.92 -0.36 -6.84
C PHE A 773 -14.82 0.91 -6.00
N SER A 774 -15.78 1.12 -5.11
CA SER A 774 -15.89 2.35 -4.31
C SER A 774 -15.14 2.29 -2.97
N VAL A 775 -14.36 1.23 -2.69
CA VAL A 775 -13.41 1.16 -1.56
C VAL A 775 -12.39 0.01 -1.75
N GLY A 776 -11.14 0.24 -1.36
CA GLY A 776 -10.09 -0.78 -1.18
C GLY A 776 -9.00 -0.91 -2.26
N ASN A 777 -7.87 -1.53 -1.90
CA ASN A 777 -6.84 -2.01 -2.84
C ASN A 777 -7.42 -3.12 -3.74
N LEU A 778 -7.11 -3.11 -5.03
CA LEU A 778 -7.62 -4.05 -6.04
C LEU A 778 -6.55 -5.02 -6.52
N VAL A 779 -6.94 -6.26 -6.76
CA VAL A 779 -6.15 -7.25 -7.49
C VAL A 779 -6.31 -7.01 -8.98
N VAL A 780 -5.20 -6.95 -9.70
CA VAL A 780 -5.16 -6.78 -11.16
C VAL A 780 -4.30 -7.89 -11.76
N ALA A 781 -4.83 -8.58 -12.76
CA ALA A 781 -4.11 -9.55 -13.55
C ALA A 781 -4.17 -9.19 -15.04
N ASN A 782 -3.10 -9.43 -15.78
CA ASN A 782 -2.98 -9.11 -17.19
C ASN A 782 -2.39 -10.28 -17.96
N LYS A 783 -2.77 -10.42 -19.22
CA LYS A 783 -1.97 -11.15 -20.21
C LYS A 783 -1.39 -10.18 -21.23
N ILE A 784 -0.08 -10.27 -21.43
CA ILE A 784 0.69 -9.42 -22.33
C ILE A 784 1.26 -10.29 -23.44
N ALA A 785 0.84 -10.03 -24.68
CA ALA A 785 1.45 -10.63 -25.85
C ALA A 785 2.75 -9.94 -26.21
N LEU A 786 3.70 -10.72 -26.73
CA LEU A 786 5.02 -10.24 -27.13
C LEU A 786 5.29 -10.49 -28.63
N PRO A 787 4.59 -9.82 -29.55
CA PRO A 787 4.91 -9.87 -30.98
C PRO A 787 6.28 -9.20 -31.26
N PRO A 788 6.92 -9.50 -32.40
CA PRO A 788 8.10 -8.77 -32.85
C PRO A 788 7.84 -7.26 -32.93
N ALA A 789 8.84 -6.46 -32.53
CA ALA A 789 8.72 -5.01 -32.59
C ALA A 789 8.62 -4.49 -34.04
N PRO A 790 7.84 -3.42 -34.28
CA PRO A 790 7.78 -2.77 -35.58
C PRO A 790 9.14 -2.15 -35.95
N LEU A 791 9.39 -2.01 -37.27
CA LEU A 791 10.62 -1.41 -37.80
C LEU A 791 10.82 0.06 -37.36
N VAL A 792 9.71 0.80 -37.24
CA VAL A 792 9.68 2.12 -36.60
C VAL A 792 9.28 1.87 -35.17
N ARG A 793 10.13 2.25 -34.21
CA ARG A 793 9.99 1.84 -32.81
C ARG A 793 10.01 3.07 -31.92
N LEU A 794 9.07 3.19 -31.00
CA LEU A 794 9.01 4.26 -30.00
C LEU A 794 9.32 3.67 -28.63
N ASP A 795 10.43 4.09 -28.03
CA ASP A 795 10.94 3.55 -26.77
C ASP A 795 10.58 4.42 -25.57
N SER A 796 10.45 5.74 -25.76
CA SER A 796 9.90 6.64 -24.74
C SER A 796 9.47 7.98 -25.35
N VAL A 797 8.56 8.66 -24.65
CA VAL A 797 8.29 10.09 -24.85
C VAL A 797 8.56 10.78 -23.54
N GLN A 798 9.51 11.70 -23.56
CA GLN A 798 10.02 12.37 -22.37
C GLN A 798 9.81 13.87 -22.52
N ASN A 799 9.66 14.56 -21.41
CA ASN A 799 9.79 16.01 -21.39
C ASN A 799 11.17 16.39 -21.95
N TYR A 800 11.21 17.35 -22.89
CA TYR A 800 12.46 17.75 -23.54
C TYR A 800 13.51 18.23 -22.52
N ALA A 801 13.06 18.84 -21.42
CA ALA A 801 13.90 19.41 -20.40
C ALA A 801 14.34 18.38 -19.34
N SER A 802 13.39 17.86 -18.56
CA SER A 802 13.69 17.00 -17.41
C SER A 802 14.12 15.59 -17.80
N ARG A 803 13.84 15.17 -19.05
CA ARG A 803 13.97 13.79 -19.55
C ARG A 803 13.11 12.77 -18.78
N LEU A 804 12.14 13.25 -18.00
CA LEU A 804 11.19 12.40 -17.30
C LEU A 804 10.02 12.02 -18.22
N GLY A 805 9.56 10.78 -18.13
CA GLY A 805 8.27 10.36 -18.66
C GLY A 805 7.15 10.90 -17.78
N ALA A 806 6.61 12.06 -18.14
CA ALA A 806 5.60 12.77 -17.36
C ALA A 806 4.25 12.85 -18.12
N PRO A 807 3.15 13.17 -17.41
CA PRO A 807 1.91 13.58 -18.07
C PRO A 807 2.14 14.73 -19.05
N LEU A 808 1.45 14.70 -20.20
CA LEU A 808 1.61 15.69 -21.26
C LEU A 808 0.68 16.89 -21.05
N ALA A 809 1.25 18.10 -21.12
CA ALA A 809 0.49 19.35 -21.04
C ALA A 809 0.49 20.12 -22.38
N PRO A 810 -0.56 20.92 -22.68
CA PRO A 810 -0.58 21.79 -23.86
C PRO A 810 0.62 22.75 -23.92
N GLY A 811 1.26 22.86 -25.09
CA GLY A 811 2.38 23.76 -25.35
C GLY A 811 3.75 23.25 -24.89
N GLU A 812 3.83 22.02 -24.36
CA GLU A 812 5.05 21.41 -23.84
C GLU A 812 5.97 20.85 -24.96
N PRO A 813 7.28 21.15 -24.95
CA PRO A 813 8.24 20.47 -25.81
C PRO A 813 8.57 19.07 -25.27
N VAL A 814 8.50 18.08 -26.15
CA VAL A 814 8.77 16.67 -25.83
C VAL A 814 9.82 16.08 -26.78
N THR A 815 10.54 15.09 -26.28
CA THR A 815 11.45 14.25 -27.06
C THR A 815 10.89 12.83 -27.12
N ALA A 816 10.56 12.36 -28.32
CA ALA A 816 10.36 10.94 -28.58
C ALA A 816 11.71 10.29 -28.90
N LEU A 817 12.03 9.19 -28.20
CA LEU A 817 13.23 8.38 -28.41
C LEU A 817 12.84 7.02 -28.99
N GLY A 818 13.64 6.48 -29.90
CA GLY A 818 13.35 5.21 -30.53
C GLY A 818 14.31 4.83 -31.64
N ALA A 819 13.82 4.04 -32.59
CA ALA A 819 14.60 3.57 -33.74
C ALA A 819 13.77 3.58 -35.03
N GLY A 820 14.45 3.60 -36.17
CA GLY A 820 13.80 3.59 -37.49
C GLY A 820 13.16 4.93 -37.86
N PHE A 821 13.56 6.03 -37.21
CA PHE A 821 13.08 7.37 -37.53
C PHE A 821 13.81 7.85 -38.79
N GLY A 822 13.17 7.76 -39.95
CA GLY A 822 13.75 8.19 -41.22
C GLY A 822 13.55 9.67 -41.51
N ASN A 823 14.02 10.11 -42.68
CA ASN A 823 13.64 11.40 -43.23
C ASN A 823 12.12 11.44 -43.46
N GLY A 824 11.42 12.26 -42.68
CA GLY A 824 9.95 12.37 -42.70
C GLY A 824 9.25 11.72 -41.51
N ALA A 825 9.98 11.22 -40.50
CA ALA A 825 9.38 10.74 -39.27
C ALA A 825 8.71 11.90 -38.49
N GLN A 826 7.48 11.68 -38.01
CA GLN A 826 6.70 12.63 -37.24
C GLN A 826 6.15 11.95 -35.98
N LEU A 827 6.26 12.64 -34.84
CA LEU A 827 5.53 12.24 -33.64
C LEU A 827 4.06 12.61 -33.80
N MET A 828 3.18 11.67 -33.47
CA MET A 828 1.74 11.80 -33.53
C MET A 828 1.17 11.81 -32.10
N LEU A 829 0.18 12.66 -31.86
CA LEU A 829 -0.62 12.72 -30.64
C LEU A 829 -2.09 12.57 -31.04
N ASP A 830 -2.76 11.55 -30.51
CA ASP A 830 -4.17 11.25 -30.78
C ASP A 830 -4.51 11.18 -32.28
N GLY A 831 -3.59 10.60 -33.06
CA GLY A 831 -3.71 10.45 -34.51
C GLY A 831 -3.34 11.70 -35.31
N SER A 832 -2.98 12.81 -34.67
CA SER A 832 -2.58 14.07 -35.34
C SER A 832 -1.06 14.28 -35.28
N PRO A 833 -0.39 14.67 -36.38
CA PRO A 833 1.04 14.94 -36.36
C PRO A 833 1.37 16.20 -35.55
N LEU A 834 2.42 16.11 -34.73
CA LEU A 834 2.95 17.24 -33.96
C LEU A 834 3.91 18.07 -34.80
N VAL A 835 4.02 19.35 -34.42
CA VAL A 835 5.02 20.25 -35.00
C VAL A 835 6.41 19.73 -34.65
N THR A 836 7.09 19.17 -35.65
CA THR A 836 8.45 18.65 -35.51
C THR A 836 9.45 19.78 -35.54
N VAL A 837 10.38 19.76 -34.59
CA VAL A 837 11.38 20.80 -34.37
C VAL A 837 12.71 20.29 -34.91
N SER A 838 13.08 19.09 -34.49
CA SER A 838 14.25 18.38 -34.99
C SER A 838 13.95 16.89 -35.00
N ALA A 839 14.59 16.19 -35.93
CA ALA A 839 14.51 14.74 -36.03
C ALA A 839 15.89 14.18 -36.36
N SER A 840 16.19 13.02 -35.79
CA SER A 840 17.35 12.19 -36.09
C SER A 840 16.89 10.76 -36.35
N ALA A 841 17.83 9.85 -36.62
CA ALA A 841 17.54 8.42 -36.76
C ALA A 841 16.89 7.78 -35.52
N THR A 842 16.99 8.43 -34.36
CA THR A 842 16.61 7.87 -33.05
C THR A 842 15.87 8.83 -32.13
N SER A 843 15.69 10.09 -32.53
CA SER A 843 15.02 11.10 -31.70
C SER A 843 14.16 12.04 -32.53
N ILE A 844 12.97 12.39 -32.04
CA ILE A 844 12.13 13.47 -32.58
C ILE A 844 11.82 14.45 -31.45
N VAL A 845 12.15 15.72 -31.65
CA VAL A 845 11.72 16.80 -30.77
C VAL A 845 10.49 17.44 -31.38
N ALA A 846 9.41 17.53 -30.62
CA ALA A 846 8.14 18.09 -31.06
C ALA A 846 7.47 18.89 -29.94
N VAL A 847 6.40 19.62 -30.28
CA VAL A 847 5.65 20.43 -29.32
C VAL A 847 4.22 19.92 -29.22
N VAL A 848 3.74 19.68 -28.01
CA VAL A 848 2.35 19.33 -27.73
C VAL A 848 1.46 20.53 -28.11
N PRO A 849 0.37 20.35 -28.88
CA PRO A 849 -0.44 21.46 -29.35
C PRO A 849 -1.13 22.16 -28.18
N ASP A 850 -1.32 23.47 -28.27
CA ASP A 850 -2.04 24.25 -27.24
C ASP A 850 -3.52 23.81 -27.08
N THR A 851 -4.05 23.06 -28.05
CA THR A 851 -5.40 22.49 -28.05
C THR A 851 -5.47 21.07 -27.49
N ALA A 852 -4.35 20.50 -27.00
CA ALA A 852 -4.35 19.17 -26.40
C ALA A 852 -5.31 19.10 -25.19
N ALA A 853 -5.94 17.94 -25.00
CA ALA A 853 -6.78 17.70 -23.84
C ALA A 853 -5.96 17.85 -22.54
N THR A 854 -6.57 18.37 -21.49
CA THR A 854 -5.92 18.62 -20.19
C THR A 854 -6.26 17.56 -19.13
N SER A 855 -7.02 16.54 -19.52
CA SER A 855 -7.43 15.42 -18.67
C SER A 855 -7.70 14.18 -19.53
N GLY A 856 -7.58 12.99 -18.93
CA GLY A 856 -7.71 11.73 -19.64
C GLY A 856 -6.37 11.15 -20.10
N VAL A 857 -6.37 10.49 -21.25
CA VAL A 857 -5.24 9.74 -21.78
C VAL A 857 -4.98 10.15 -23.22
N HIS A 858 -3.72 10.41 -23.55
CA HIS A 858 -3.22 10.62 -24.90
C HIS A 858 -2.62 9.33 -25.48
N THR A 859 -2.71 9.17 -26.80
CA THR A 859 -2.03 8.12 -27.55
C THR A 859 -0.89 8.72 -28.38
N LEU A 860 0.33 8.22 -28.19
CA LEU A 860 1.54 8.66 -28.90
C LEU A 860 2.04 7.57 -29.85
N GLN A 861 2.41 7.96 -31.06
CA GLN A 861 3.04 7.08 -32.07
C GLN A 861 4.02 7.87 -32.92
N VAL A 862 5.03 7.21 -33.51
CA VAL A 862 5.84 7.80 -34.58
C VAL A 862 5.38 7.23 -35.91
N SER A 863 5.07 8.12 -36.86
CA SER A 863 4.82 7.75 -38.26
C SER A 863 6.03 8.08 -39.10
N ASN A 864 6.48 7.14 -39.92
CA ASN A 864 7.53 7.36 -40.90
C ASN A 864 7.11 6.73 -42.23
N ASN A 865 6.83 7.57 -43.23
CA ASN A 865 6.36 7.15 -44.57
C ASN A 865 5.17 6.18 -44.52
N GLY A 866 4.23 6.42 -43.60
CA GLY A 866 3.01 5.60 -43.43
C GLY A 866 3.20 4.34 -42.57
N THR A 867 4.41 4.02 -42.12
CA THR A 867 4.66 2.96 -41.12
C THR A 867 4.59 3.57 -39.72
N LEU A 868 3.76 2.99 -38.86
CA LEU A 868 3.58 3.43 -37.47
C LEU A 868 4.43 2.62 -36.50
N SER A 869 4.85 3.26 -35.42
CA SER A 869 5.40 2.60 -34.24
C SER A 869 4.33 1.93 -33.38
N ASN A 870 4.80 1.23 -32.33
CA ASN A 870 3.98 0.92 -31.17
C ASN A 870 3.33 2.19 -30.60
N SER A 871 2.14 2.02 -30.03
CA SER A 871 1.40 3.07 -29.34
C SER A 871 1.85 3.18 -27.90
N VAL A 872 2.06 4.40 -27.40
CA VAL A 872 2.34 4.68 -25.99
C VAL A 872 1.20 5.51 -25.41
N TYR A 873 0.52 4.99 -24.39
CA TYR A 873 -0.49 5.72 -23.63
C TYR A 873 0.16 6.59 -22.56
N ALA A 874 -0.18 7.89 -22.54
CA ALA A 874 0.34 8.84 -21.56
C ALA A 874 -0.80 9.65 -20.92
N PRO A 875 -0.74 9.95 -19.61
CA PRO A 875 -1.75 10.78 -18.96
C PRO A 875 -1.71 12.22 -19.50
N ALA A 876 -2.89 12.82 -19.66
CA ALA A 876 -3.01 14.25 -19.94
C ALA A 876 -2.93 15.06 -18.65
N ALA A 877 -2.33 16.25 -18.71
CA ALA A 877 -2.26 17.19 -17.61
C ALA A 877 -2.73 18.58 -18.02
N ALA A 878 -3.20 19.33 -17.02
CA ALA A 878 -3.47 20.76 -17.19
C ALA A 878 -2.19 21.51 -17.59
N ALA A 879 -2.36 22.59 -18.35
CA ALA A 879 -1.28 23.53 -18.63
C ALA A 879 -0.70 24.03 -17.29
N SER A 880 0.60 23.82 -17.09
CA SER A 880 1.30 24.12 -15.84
C SER A 880 2.57 24.93 -16.16
N PRO A 881 2.47 26.27 -16.27
CA PRO A 881 3.65 27.12 -16.38
C PRO A 881 4.47 27.01 -15.10
N ALA A 882 5.52 26.18 -15.10
CA ALA A 882 6.34 25.91 -13.93
C ALA A 882 7.82 26.14 -14.23
N ILE A 883 8.49 26.89 -13.33
CA ILE A 883 9.95 27.06 -13.35
C ILE A 883 10.64 25.93 -12.56
N TYR A 884 10.05 25.43 -11.46
CA TYR A 884 10.26 24.11 -10.78
C TYR A 884 9.23 24.03 -9.63
N SER A 885 8.67 22.85 -9.32
CA SER A 885 7.94 22.59 -8.06
C SER A 885 8.92 22.12 -6.97
N ALA A 886 8.89 22.75 -5.80
CA ALA A 886 9.77 22.44 -4.67
C ALA A 886 9.28 21.28 -3.79
N ASP A 887 8.22 20.56 -4.20
CA ASP A 887 7.66 19.44 -3.44
C ASP A 887 8.27 18.08 -3.83
N GLY A 888 9.26 18.07 -4.71
CA GLY A 888 9.93 16.84 -5.16
C GLY A 888 9.08 15.97 -6.09
N SER A 889 7.95 16.47 -6.60
CA SER A 889 7.06 15.72 -7.52
C SER A 889 7.62 15.51 -8.93
N GLY A 890 8.70 16.22 -9.30
CA GLY A 890 9.33 16.09 -10.63
C GLY A 890 8.49 16.61 -11.81
N ALA A 891 7.33 17.23 -11.56
CA ALA A 891 6.48 17.79 -12.60
C ALA A 891 6.64 19.33 -12.68
N GLY A 892 7.61 19.78 -13.49
CA GLY A 892 7.84 21.20 -13.82
C GLY A 892 8.82 21.38 -14.99
N GLN A 893 8.64 22.45 -15.79
CA GLN A 893 9.11 22.55 -17.18
C GLN A 893 10.13 23.68 -17.44
N GLY A 894 11.03 23.96 -16.50
CA GLY A 894 11.99 25.06 -16.62
C GLY A 894 13.45 24.71 -16.32
N TYR A 895 14.37 25.58 -16.76
CA TYR A 895 15.80 25.52 -16.45
C TYR A 895 16.33 26.87 -16.03
N ILE A 896 17.40 26.90 -15.25
CA ILE A 896 18.21 28.11 -15.01
C ILE A 896 19.61 27.84 -15.56
N LEU A 897 20.03 28.60 -16.56
CA LEU A 897 21.37 28.53 -17.16
C LEU A 897 22.20 29.75 -16.75
N ASN A 898 23.49 29.54 -16.51
CA ASN A 898 24.50 30.60 -16.41
C ASN A 898 24.72 31.27 -17.77
N SER A 899 25.40 32.42 -17.79
CA SER A 899 25.69 33.17 -19.02
C SER A 899 26.53 32.39 -20.05
N ASP A 900 27.22 31.34 -19.61
CA ASP A 900 27.99 30.43 -20.47
C ASP A 900 27.17 29.23 -20.98
N GLY A 901 25.87 29.19 -20.68
CA GLY A 901 24.94 28.12 -21.09
C GLY A 901 24.97 26.87 -20.21
N THR A 902 25.82 26.83 -19.17
CA THR A 902 25.84 25.72 -18.20
C THR A 902 24.68 25.83 -17.21
N VAL A 903 24.23 24.71 -16.62
CA VAL A 903 23.13 24.75 -15.62
C VAL A 903 23.61 25.45 -14.34
N ASN A 904 22.85 26.45 -13.90
CA ASN A 904 23.09 27.15 -12.65
C ASN A 904 22.79 26.21 -11.46
N SER A 905 23.78 26.00 -10.60
CA SER A 905 23.66 25.14 -9.42
C SER A 905 24.65 25.55 -8.32
N PRO A 906 24.47 25.12 -7.06
CA PRO A 906 25.46 25.29 -5.99
C PRO A 906 26.91 24.90 -6.33
N SER A 907 27.12 23.87 -7.17
CA SER A 907 28.45 23.45 -7.65
C SER A 907 28.93 24.18 -8.90
N ASN A 908 28.05 24.93 -9.56
CA ASN A 908 28.31 25.72 -10.75
C ASN A 908 27.47 27.02 -10.72
N PRO A 909 27.72 27.91 -9.73
CA PRO A 909 26.90 29.09 -9.55
C PRO A 909 27.19 30.12 -10.63
N ALA A 910 26.19 30.91 -11.02
CA ALA A 910 26.40 32.08 -11.85
C ALA A 910 27.41 33.02 -11.19
N ALA A 911 28.38 33.50 -11.97
CA ALA A 911 29.31 34.50 -11.49
C ALA A 911 28.54 35.78 -11.08
N PRO A 912 28.91 36.44 -9.97
CA PRO A 912 28.36 37.76 -9.65
C PRO A 912 28.49 38.72 -10.85
N GLY A 913 27.43 39.48 -11.17
CA GLY A 913 27.37 40.34 -12.34
C GLY A 913 26.94 39.65 -13.65
N SER A 914 26.86 38.32 -13.70
CA SER A 914 26.46 37.59 -14.91
C SER A 914 24.93 37.47 -15.06
N ALA A 915 24.48 37.33 -16.30
CA ALA A 915 23.09 37.02 -16.61
C ALA A 915 22.82 35.52 -16.39
N ILE A 916 21.64 35.20 -15.88
CA ILE A 916 21.08 33.86 -15.92
C ILE A 916 19.88 33.81 -16.86
N THR A 917 19.71 32.70 -17.56
CA THR A 917 18.58 32.43 -18.45
C THR A 917 17.64 31.45 -17.77
N ILE A 918 16.41 31.89 -17.51
CA ILE A 918 15.34 31.01 -17.03
C ILE A 918 14.48 30.60 -18.22
N LEU A 919 14.44 29.31 -18.52
CA LEU A 919 13.56 28.73 -19.55
C LEU A 919 12.23 28.32 -18.90
N VAL A 920 11.10 28.65 -19.52
CA VAL A 920 9.75 28.27 -19.08
C VAL A 920 8.98 27.69 -20.25
N ALA A 921 8.34 26.53 -20.08
CA ALA A 921 7.41 25.95 -21.06
C ALA A 921 5.99 25.72 -20.46
N GLY A 922 5.02 25.34 -21.30
CA GLY A 922 3.67 24.90 -20.85
C GLY A 922 2.70 25.99 -20.42
N ALA A 923 2.90 27.24 -20.86
CA ALA A 923 2.08 28.40 -20.47
C ALA A 923 0.68 28.46 -21.10
N GLY A 924 0.38 27.59 -22.07
CA GLY A 924 -0.87 27.62 -22.86
C GLY A 924 -0.99 28.87 -23.74
N GLN A 925 -2.21 29.15 -24.22
CA GLN A 925 -2.52 30.32 -25.05
C GLN A 925 -2.34 31.63 -24.27
N TYR A 926 -1.64 32.60 -24.86
CA TYR A 926 -1.38 33.91 -24.29
C TYR A 926 -1.53 35.02 -25.34
N THR A 927 -1.68 36.27 -24.88
CA THR A 927 -1.62 37.46 -25.74
C THR A 927 -0.42 38.32 -25.36
N LEU A 928 0.23 38.96 -26.33
CA LEU A 928 1.33 39.89 -26.06
C LEU A 928 0.76 41.29 -25.84
N SER A 929 1.03 41.87 -24.67
CA SER A 929 0.72 43.26 -24.34
C SER A 929 2.00 43.97 -23.90
N ASN A 930 2.42 45.01 -24.63
CA ASN A 930 3.66 45.77 -24.37
C ASN A 930 4.94 44.92 -24.24
N GLY A 931 5.04 43.81 -24.98
CA GLY A 931 6.20 42.90 -24.92
C GLY A 931 6.14 41.88 -23.78
N PHE A 932 5.02 41.77 -23.07
CA PHE A 932 4.79 40.80 -21.99
C PHE A 932 3.69 39.80 -22.38
N ALA A 933 3.86 38.53 -21.99
CA ALA A 933 2.86 37.49 -22.18
C ALA A 933 1.74 37.58 -21.12
N VAL A 934 0.48 37.61 -21.56
CA VAL A 934 -0.73 37.68 -20.72
C VAL A 934 -1.52 36.40 -20.88
N THR A 935 -1.74 35.66 -19.78
CA THR A 935 -2.49 34.40 -19.75
C THR A 935 -3.76 34.53 -18.88
N ALA A 936 -4.74 33.65 -19.07
CA ALA A 936 -5.96 33.58 -18.26
C ALA A 936 -5.81 32.74 -16.96
N LEU A 937 -4.65 32.10 -16.75
CA LEU A 937 -4.38 31.20 -15.63
C LEU A 937 -3.48 31.89 -14.60
N MET A 938 -3.77 31.74 -13.31
CA MET A 938 -2.86 32.19 -12.25
C MET A 938 -1.63 31.26 -12.21
N PRO A 939 -0.42 31.75 -12.50
CA PRO A 939 0.78 30.94 -12.40
C PRO A 939 1.23 30.85 -10.94
N ALA A 940 1.57 29.66 -10.47
CA ALA A 940 2.20 29.44 -9.17
C ALA A 940 3.71 29.29 -9.35
N VAL A 941 4.47 30.36 -9.15
CA VAL A 941 5.94 30.32 -9.17
C VAL A 941 6.46 30.68 -7.78
N PHE A 942 7.12 29.72 -7.13
CA PHE A 942 7.86 29.93 -5.89
C PHE A 942 9.35 29.78 -6.16
N ILE A 943 10.11 30.88 -6.07
CA ILE A 943 11.57 30.88 -6.13
C ILE A 943 12.08 31.60 -4.87
N ASN A 944 12.89 30.88 -4.09
CA ASN A 944 13.41 31.39 -2.83
C ASN A 944 14.69 32.23 -3.05
N GLY A 945 14.59 33.53 -2.74
CA GLY A 945 15.73 34.42 -2.49
C GLY A 945 16.36 35.08 -3.70
N PHE A 946 15.83 36.24 -4.15
CA PHE A 946 16.57 37.28 -4.87
C PHE A 946 15.74 38.58 -4.97
N TYR A 947 16.25 39.75 -4.56
CA TYR A 947 15.63 41.05 -4.89
C TYR A 947 16.69 42.01 -5.41
N CYS A 948 16.49 42.52 -6.62
CA CYS A 948 17.27 43.61 -7.19
C CYS A 948 16.27 44.64 -7.73
N ASN A 949 16.28 45.85 -7.17
CA ASN A 949 15.43 46.93 -7.64
C ASN A 949 15.82 47.29 -9.08
N GLY A 950 14.89 47.19 -10.04
CA GLY A 950 15.07 47.64 -11.42
C GLY A 950 15.49 46.59 -12.46
N ILE A 951 14.83 45.43 -12.52
CA ILE A 951 14.99 44.48 -13.65
C ILE A 951 13.91 44.73 -14.71
N ALA A 952 14.34 44.95 -15.95
CA ALA A 952 13.52 44.75 -17.13
C ALA A 952 13.51 43.26 -17.47
N ALA A 953 12.44 42.54 -17.12
CA ALA A 953 12.20 41.20 -17.62
C ALA A 953 11.68 41.31 -19.06
N VAL A 954 12.52 40.98 -20.04
CA VAL A 954 12.06 40.83 -21.43
C VAL A 954 11.72 39.36 -21.64
N VAL A 955 10.44 39.06 -21.80
CA VAL A 955 9.97 37.73 -22.17
C VAL A 955 9.97 37.66 -23.69
N GLY A 956 10.79 36.79 -24.25
CA GLY A 956 10.87 36.57 -25.69
C GLY A 956 10.98 35.09 -26.03
N PRO A 957 10.49 34.67 -27.21
CA PRO A 957 10.77 33.33 -27.72
C PRO A 957 12.28 33.15 -27.89
N VAL A 958 12.80 32.00 -27.48
CA VAL A 958 14.23 31.70 -27.66
C VAL A 958 14.47 31.23 -29.08
N ALA A 959 15.23 32.02 -29.85
CA ALA A 959 15.63 31.64 -31.19
C ALA A 959 16.42 30.31 -31.16
N GLY A 960 15.89 29.27 -31.81
CA GLY A 960 16.52 27.94 -31.88
C GLY A 960 15.99 26.89 -30.89
N LEU A 961 15.05 27.24 -30.00
CA LEU A 961 14.34 26.26 -29.16
C LEU A 961 12.89 26.02 -29.63
N PRO A 962 12.36 24.81 -29.46
CA PRO A 962 10.98 24.46 -29.83
C PRO A 962 9.89 25.06 -28.95
N GLY A 963 8.78 25.49 -29.57
CA GLY A 963 7.51 25.76 -28.86
C GLY A 963 7.44 27.08 -28.11
N ASN A 964 6.53 27.15 -27.13
CA ASN A 964 6.33 28.29 -26.23
C ASN A 964 7.39 28.31 -25.12
N VAL A 965 8.67 28.20 -25.49
CA VAL A 965 9.80 28.30 -24.56
C VAL A 965 10.24 29.75 -24.45
N TYR A 966 10.04 30.33 -23.27
CA TYR A 966 10.39 31.72 -22.99
C TYR A 966 11.72 31.82 -22.26
N GLN A 967 12.53 32.80 -22.64
CA GLN A 967 13.69 33.22 -21.85
C GLN A 967 13.29 34.38 -20.94
N LEU A 968 13.57 34.22 -19.66
CA LEU A 968 13.61 35.30 -18.68
C LEU A 968 15.08 35.53 -18.29
N SER A 969 15.63 36.68 -18.70
CA SER A 969 16.98 37.10 -18.33
C SER A 969 16.97 37.84 -16.99
N VAL A 970 17.68 37.31 -15.99
CA VAL A 970 17.81 37.93 -14.66
C VAL A 970 19.30 38.23 -14.41
N PHE A 971 19.62 39.43 -13.92
CA PHE A 971 21.01 39.81 -13.61
C PHE A 971 21.31 39.57 -12.13
N VAL A 972 22.41 38.86 -11.85
CA VAL A 972 22.99 38.69 -10.51
C VAL A 972 23.77 39.97 -10.17
N PRO A 973 23.44 40.74 -9.11
CA PRO A 973 24.20 41.93 -8.73
C PRO A 973 25.66 41.60 -8.44
N ASP A 974 26.54 42.51 -8.84
CA ASP A 974 27.93 42.50 -8.41
C ASP A 974 28.03 43.14 -7.01
N PRO A 975 28.44 42.40 -5.97
CA PRO A 975 28.63 42.93 -4.63
C PRO A 975 29.59 44.13 -4.57
N ALA A 976 30.59 44.21 -5.45
CA ALA A 976 31.52 45.33 -5.53
C ALA A 976 30.86 46.62 -6.05
N VAL A 977 29.91 46.49 -6.97
CA VAL A 977 29.10 47.60 -7.48
C VAL A 977 28.09 48.07 -6.44
N LEU A 978 27.48 47.14 -5.69
CA LEU A 978 26.58 47.47 -4.58
C LEU A 978 27.31 48.16 -3.42
N ALA A 979 28.53 47.72 -3.10
CA ALA A 979 29.38 48.36 -2.11
C ALA A 979 29.83 49.76 -2.53
N ASN A 980 30.14 50.00 -3.81
CA ASN A 980 30.48 51.33 -4.31
C ASN A 980 29.30 52.31 -4.27
N ASN A 981 28.06 51.82 -4.41
CA ASN A 981 26.85 52.64 -4.34
C ASN A 981 26.36 52.89 -2.90
N ASN A 982 26.91 52.20 -1.89
CA ASN A 982 26.61 52.39 -0.47
C ASN A 982 27.84 52.03 0.40
N PRO A 983 28.89 52.89 0.41
CA PRO A 983 30.24 52.54 0.83
C PRO A 983 30.43 52.21 2.32
N ASP A 984 29.45 52.54 3.17
CA ASP A 984 29.55 52.42 4.62
C ASP A 984 28.70 51.29 5.22
N LEU A 985 27.90 50.56 4.42
CA LEU A 985 27.15 49.31 4.75
C LEU A 985 26.36 49.31 6.09
N LYS A 986 26.26 50.44 6.82
CA LYS A 986 25.80 50.49 8.22
C LYS A 986 24.33 50.10 8.43
N ASN A 987 23.52 50.12 7.37
CA ASN A 987 22.11 49.74 7.41
C ASN A 987 21.74 48.61 6.44
N PHE A 988 22.72 48.01 5.74
CA PHE A 988 22.45 46.88 4.86
C PHE A 988 22.48 45.59 5.69
N LYS A 989 21.33 45.20 6.24
CA LYS A 989 21.11 43.85 6.78
C LYS A 989 20.43 43.02 5.70
N PHE A 990 21.00 41.87 5.34
CA PHE A 990 20.22 40.84 4.66
C PHE A 990 19.02 40.49 5.57
N PRO A 991 17.77 40.69 5.14
CA PRO A 991 16.63 40.17 5.88
C PRO A 991 16.69 38.64 5.86
N ALA A 992 16.39 37.98 6.99
CA ALA A 992 16.49 36.53 7.13
C ALA A 992 15.52 35.75 6.21
N GLN A 993 14.50 36.42 5.65
CA GLN A 993 13.58 35.91 4.65
C GLN A 993 12.90 37.10 3.97
N SER A 994 12.92 37.17 2.65
CA SER A 994 12.12 38.12 1.85
C SER A 994 11.84 37.50 0.48
N GLY A 995 10.57 37.32 0.14
CA GLY A 995 10.11 36.60 -1.05
C GLY A 995 10.07 37.47 -2.31
N ILE A 996 10.11 36.82 -3.48
CA ILE A 996 9.77 37.42 -4.78
C ILE A 996 8.27 37.28 -4.99
N GLN A 997 7.60 38.35 -5.43
CA GLN A 997 6.25 38.30 -5.98
C GLN A 997 6.30 38.67 -7.47
N LEU A 998 6.16 37.68 -8.35
CA LEU A 998 5.92 37.90 -9.77
C LEU A 998 4.40 37.99 -9.99
N LEU A 999 3.89 39.18 -10.28
CA LEU A 999 2.47 39.40 -10.53
C LEU A 999 2.17 39.16 -12.00
N MET A 1000 1.60 37.99 -12.31
CA MET A 1000 0.92 37.75 -13.59
C MET A 1000 -0.55 37.49 -13.28
N GLY A 1001 -1.40 38.45 -13.62
CA GLY A 1001 -2.84 38.43 -13.32
C GLY A 1001 -3.60 39.46 -14.16
N PRO A 1002 -4.95 39.41 -14.16
CA PRO A 1002 -5.79 40.30 -14.96
C PRO A 1002 -5.63 41.77 -14.53
N SER A 1003 -5.93 42.70 -15.44
CA SER A 1003 -5.66 44.14 -15.32
C SER A 1003 -6.52 44.90 -14.29
N ASN A 1004 -7.15 44.25 -13.31
CA ASN A 1004 -8.01 44.91 -12.30
C ASN A 1004 -7.57 44.65 -10.85
N ALA A 1005 -7.14 45.72 -10.18
CA ALA A 1005 -6.36 45.72 -8.94
C ALA A 1005 -7.18 45.58 -7.63
N SER A 1006 -8.24 44.77 -7.55
CA SER A 1006 -9.18 44.88 -6.42
C SER A 1006 -9.48 43.67 -5.53
N ASN A 1007 -8.87 42.47 -5.65
CA ASN A 1007 -9.13 41.38 -4.68
C ASN A 1007 -8.03 40.31 -4.54
N PHE A 1008 -6.99 40.58 -3.74
CA PHE A 1008 -5.88 39.65 -3.44
C PHE A 1008 -5.97 38.93 -2.07
N ALA A 1009 -7.10 39.00 -1.35
CA ALA A 1009 -7.09 38.76 0.09
C ALA A 1009 -7.32 37.31 0.60
N ASN A 1010 -7.62 36.29 -0.23
CA ASN A 1010 -8.11 34.99 0.28
C ASN A 1010 -7.40 33.73 -0.26
N SER A 1011 -6.12 33.53 0.03
CA SER A 1011 -5.53 32.17 0.09
C SER A 1011 -4.24 32.16 0.93
N PRO A 1012 -4.21 31.48 2.09
CA PRO A 1012 -3.01 31.38 2.90
C PRO A 1012 -2.06 30.31 2.34
N MET A 1013 -0.86 30.70 1.91
CA MET A 1013 0.24 29.76 1.67
C MET A 1013 1.22 29.80 2.84
N VAL A 1014 1.42 28.64 3.47
CA VAL A 1014 2.38 28.42 4.56
C VAL A 1014 3.74 28.05 3.94
N SER A 1015 4.84 28.60 4.45
CA SER A 1015 6.20 28.33 3.97
C SER A 1015 6.74 26.97 4.45
N GLN A 1016 7.56 26.31 3.61
CA GLN A 1016 8.48 25.24 4.03
C GLN A 1016 9.84 25.43 3.34
N ASN A 1017 10.92 25.02 4.03
CA ASN A 1017 12.31 25.33 3.70
C ASN A 1017 12.89 24.47 2.56
N GLY A 1018 13.66 25.07 1.65
CA GLY A 1018 14.66 24.35 0.85
C GLY A 1018 14.97 24.90 -0.55
N ILE A 1019 15.74 26.00 -0.66
CA ILE A 1019 16.77 26.29 -1.70
C ILE A 1019 17.76 27.25 -1.03
N PHE A 1020 19.07 26.97 -1.10
CA PHE A 1020 20.14 27.87 -0.62
C PHE A 1020 20.96 28.36 -1.81
N ILE A 1021 20.97 29.67 -2.06
CA ILE A 1021 21.95 30.31 -2.95
C ILE A 1021 23.03 30.91 -2.04
N ASN A 1022 24.18 30.26 -1.93
CA ASN A 1022 25.34 30.82 -1.25
C ASN A 1022 26.05 31.77 -2.22
N ILE A 1023 25.97 33.07 -1.97
CA ILE A 1023 26.81 34.07 -2.61
C ILE A 1023 27.97 34.34 -1.64
N LYS A 1024 29.20 34.12 -2.08
CA LYS A 1024 30.39 34.41 -1.28
C LYS A 1024 30.74 35.88 -1.33
#